data_AF-A0A3C1IYQ4-F1
#
_entry.id   AF-A0A3C1IYQ4-F1
#
_cell.length_a   1.000
_cell.length_b   1.000
_cell.length_c   1.000
_cell.angle_alpha   90.00
_cell.angle_beta   90.00
_cell.angle_gamma   90.00
#
_symmetry.space_group_name_H-M   'P 1'
#
loop_
_entity.id
_entity.type
_entity.pdbx_description
1 polymer ?
#
loop_
_entity_poly.entity_id
_entity_poly.type
_entity_poly.pdbx_seq_one_letter_code
_entity_poly.pdbx_strand_id
1 'polypeptide(L)'
;MGIKTQKVLRLISKIILILVGVGLVGIAGYYVYKSIAFKPQNVVVTNITDGSATVTWTTTSPMKGIVYVKKDKGLLPGPLGIVGSTMAYDDRDVSDAQKACVDAFNKTASETKDSTFSVSGENFDCENIKVTKMGSYYTHSVTMTNLDENSTYNFVVGDGIWSFKGSVSTVKTFGVLDTVGEPMPIFGKVVGDDGTYSRDAIVYITFNDGSESKDSIVYSSAVNDEGGWYLDASAIRDVEGNVLPLEVTNDTFRVKGIYSNYGVSDEQQFIYGFFEVTTFDISIKKTQPVSSYIWDKLVMGAYAGCGKNTSTSSTPVKDAQGNVLPTGSYICSTDTGWKAATAADLAAESSTIGAGNVLKVAAAENGGVVPQSVLNALKVSTAEAKYITSQQSSVAYCDGTSYCSNGSCDANSSKCGGGSTAPSCSPSSCTPTGTSSSVQCVNGKVQSFSNSICMSTTSTGIPGPSEANGEVSKTCPDGTPVNSCKPLSDHSSHYCQANGTFGEIVNTNTCIRKKTNPASTEEPTDVAECTVIPDLSEEKVLKSCVLSCGAGAEQVKLGKKQCISVAGSPEITENFRVNTWSIPIDSPEILEILRKKTEFKKYWETKVSELEEEYSKAKCTADDSDYQKALEEAKRYCVDVLGKKGVKVDCPSDNECVLGTPKKSCEIKGCSDIGEVESSLPSIVQQTYAEEAEDGGYAMYLPEYGMFSFELGTYELATRTMDGKTYNLFYIESNGVDGIQIPEDMANPTSEEDLVLESNVFDINYKKVATAQQYAIKKGINIISFNFVPVSTDSGAYTAKDVISQASTNGVEVQYISTFDGGRWNSGYSCSSGTCTGNNFTIVPGKGYLVYATQDGTVTIPGYNLTSSVPVAFSAGWNLVGVHGYTTAYTARSFIDSINTIEGLTANNVSWWPTSKSKYEGLQVDG
;
A
#
# COMPACT_ATOMS: atom_id res chain seq x y z
N MET A 1 -43.18 -45.18 -46.94
CA MET A 1 -41.83 -44.68 -47.30
C MET A 1 -41.12 -45.78 -48.09
N GLY A 2 -40.57 -45.48 -49.28
CA GLY A 2 -39.94 -46.51 -50.13
C GLY A 2 -38.61 -47.02 -49.57
N ILE A 3 -38.28 -48.30 -49.85
CA ILE A 3 -37.01 -48.94 -49.41
C ILE A 3 -35.78 -48.12 -49.85
N LYS A 4 -35.83 -47.45 -51.02
CA LYS A 4 -34.77 -46.55 -51.49
C LYS A 4 -34.59 -45.33 -50.58
N THR A 5 -35.69 -44.71 -50.13
CA THR A 5 -35.67 -43.55 -49.23
C THR A 5 -35.07 -43.91 -47.87
N GLN A 6 -35.39 -45.08 -47.31
CA GLN A 6 -34.82 -45.55 -46.05
C GLN A 6 -33.30 -45.78 -46.14
N LYS A 7 -32.79 -46.30 -47.26
CA LYS A 7 -31.34 -46.49 -47.46
C LYS A 7 -30.59 -45.15 -47.52
N VAL A 8 -31.16 -44.15 -48.20
CA VAL A 8 -30.59 -42.80 -48.28
C VAL A 8 -30.58 -42.12 -46.90
N LEU A 9 -31.68 -42.19 -46.15
CA LEU A 9 -31.75 -41.65 -44.78
C LEU A 9 -30.72 -42.29 -43.83
N ARG A 10 -30.52 -43.61 -43.90
CA ARG A 10 -29.48 -44.30 -43.11
C ARG A 10 -28.07 -43.86 -43.50
N LEU A 11 -27.81 -43.63 -44.79
CA LEU A 11 -26.51 -43.14 -45.24
C LEU A 11 -26.24 -41.71 -44.75
N ILE A 12 -27.22 -40.81 -44.91
CA ILE A 12 -27.14 -39.43 -44.42
C ILE A 12 -26.94 -39.41 -42.90
N SER A 13 -27.69 -40.22 -42.15
CA SER A 13 -27.54 -40.33 -40.69
C SER A 13 -26.13 -40.79 -40.28
N LYS A 14 -25.52 -41.75 -40.99
CA LYS A 14 -24.13 -42.16 -40.74
C LYS A 14 -23.13 -41.04 -41.04
N ILE A 15 -23.31 -40.30 -42.13
CA ILE A 15 -22.44 -39.17 -42.49
C ILE A 15 -22.54 -38.07 -41.42
N ILE A 16 -23.76 -37.73 -40.99
CA ILE A 16 -23.97 -36.75 -39.91
C ILE A 16 -23.29 -37.23 -38.63
N LEU A 17 -23.44 -38.50 -38.25
CA LEU A 17 -22.83 -39.05 -37.04
C LEU A 17 -21.29 -39.03 -37.10
N ILE A 18 -20.70 -39.30 -38.27
CA ILE A 18 -19.26 -39.18 -38.48
C ILE A 18 -18.81 -37.71 -38.38
N LEU A 19 -19.53 -36.77 -39.01
CA LEU A 19 -19.20 -35.34 -38.94
C LEU A 19 -19.32 -34.80 -37.51
N VAL A 20 -20.36 -35.19 -36.77
CA VAL A 20 -20.50 -34.87 -35.34
C VAL A 20 -19.36 -35.49 -34.54
N GLY A 21 -19.01 -36.75 -34.80
CA GLY A 21 -17.88 -37.42 -34.14
C GLY A 21 -16.54 -36.72 -34.37
N VAL A 22 -16.22 -36.37 -35.62
CA VAL A 22 -15.00 -35.61 -35.97
C VAL A 22 -15.02 -34.21 -35.34
N GLY A 23 -16.18 -33.54 -35.34
CA GLY A 23 -16.36 -32.25 -34.68
C GLY A 23 -16.08 -32.32 -33.18
N LEU A 24 -16.63 -33.32 -32.49
CA LEU A 24 -16.40 -33.54 -31.06
C LEU A 24 -14.93 -33.86 -30.75
N VAL A 25 -14.27 -34.68 -31.57
CA VAL A 25 -12.83 -34.97 -31.42
C VAL A 25 -11.99 -33.72 -31.65
N GLY A 26 -12.34 -32.89 -32.64
CA GLY A 26 -11.67 -31.62 -32.90
C GLY A 26 -11.82 -30.64 -31.73
N ILE A 27 -13.02 -30.52 -31.17
CA ILE A 27 -13.30 -29.68 -30.00
C ILE A 27 -12.54 -30.19 -28.77
N ALA A 28 -12.58 -31.49 -28.48
CA ALA A 28 -11.84 -32.09 -27.38
C ALA A 28 -10.33 -31.89 -27.53
N GLY A 29 -9.79 -32.11 -28.74
CA GLY A 29 -8.39 -31.88 -29.06
C GLY A 29 -7.99 -30.41 -28.90
N TYR A 30 -8.85 -29.47 -29.29
CA TYR A 30 -8.60 -28.03 -29.10
C TYR A 30 -8.51 -27.64 -27.62
N TYR A 31 -9.40 -28.15 -26.78
CA TYR A 31 -9.35 -27.87 -25.35
C TYR A 31 -8.12 -28.50 -24.69
N VAL A 32 -7.78 -29.75 -25.00
CA VAL A 32 -6.55 -30.39 -24.52
C VAL A 32 -5.31 -29.62 -24.97
N TYR A 33 -5.28 -29.17 -26.22
CA TYR A 33 -4.20 -28.31 -26.73
C TYR A 33 -4.07 -27.02 -25.94
N LYS A 34 -5.18 -26.33 -25.64
CA LYS A 34 -5.16 -25.12 -24.81
C LYS A 34 -4.59 -25.40 -23.42
N SER A 35 -5.04 -26.44 -22.75
CA SER A 35 -4.53 -26.81 -21.43
C SER A 35 -3.02 -27.03 -21.46
N ILE A 36 -2.51 -27.74 -22.48
CA ILE A 36 -1.07 -28.05 -22.62
C ILE A 36 -0.25 -26.82 -23.01
N ALA A 37 -0.76 -25.97 -23.91
CA ALA A 37 -0.09 -24.76 -24.37
C ALA A 37 0.06 -23.72 -23.25
N PHE A 38 -0.97 -23.59 -22.39
CA PHE A 38 -1.01 -22.64 -21.29
C PHE A 38 -0.78 -23.32 -19.94
N LYS A 39 0.28 -24.13 -19.88
CA LYS A 39 0.64 -24.90 -18.68
C LYS A 39 0.77 -23.99 -17.43
N PRO A 40 0.32 -24.45 -16.25
CA PRO A 40 0.56 -23.77 -14.97
C PRO A 40 2.05 -23.52 -14.70
N GLN A 41 2.35 -22.37 -14.12
CA GLN A 41 3.69 -21.91 -13.74
C GLN A 41 3.69 -21.37 -12.32
N ASN A 42 4.84 -21.41 -11.65
CA ASN A 42 5.01 -20.86 -10.29
C ASN A 42 4.03 -21.47 -9.28
N VAL A 43 3.94 -22.80 -9.24
CA VAL A 43 3.05 -23.49 -8.30
C VAL A 43 3.66 -23.42 -6.90
N VAL A 44 2.94 -22.78 -5.97
CA VAL A 44 3.34 -22.55 -4.59
C VAL A 44 2.23 -23.02 -3.64
N VAL A 45 2.61 -23.63 -2.52
CA VAL A 45 1.68 -23.98 -1.44
C VAL A 45 1.81 -22.93 -0.34
N THR A 46 0.68 -22.44 0.15
CA THR A 46 0.55 -21.36 1.12
C THR A 46 -0.58 -21.66 2.10
N ASN A 47 -0.76 -20.82 3.14
CA ASN A 47 -1.88 -20.90 4.08
C ASN A 47 -2.10 -22.32 4.64
N ILE A 48 -1.02 -23.01 5.03
CA ILE A 48 -1.13 -24.37 5.55
C ILE A 48 -1.66 -24.28 6.98
N THR A 49 -2.76 -24.98 7.24
CA THR A 49 -3.31 -25.16 8.59
C THR A 49 -3.36 -26.66 8.93
N ASP A 50 -4.00 -26.98 10.04
CA ASP A 50 -4.37 -28.33 10.45
C ASP A 50 -5.41 -28.97 9.52
N GLY A 51 -6.38 -28.19 9.04
CA GLY A 51 -7.49 -28.67 8.21
C GLY A 51 -7.49 -28.22 6.75
N SER A 52 -6.51 -27.41 6.32
CA SER A 52 -6.53 -26.80 4.99
C SER A 52 -5.14 -26.43 4.45
N ALA A 53 -5.05 -26.21 3.15
CA ALA A 53 -3.89 -25.60 2.51
C ALA A 53 -4.30 -24.93 1.19
N THR A 54 -3.66 -23.82 0.84
CA THR A 54 -3.94 -23.07 -0.39
C THR A 54 -2.84 -23.28 -1.42
N VAL A 55 -3.21 -23.68 -2.64
CA VAL A 55 -2.29 -23.79 -3.77
C VAL A 55 -2.50 -22.61 -4.70
N THR A 56 -1.43 -21.89 -5.00
CA THR A 56 -1.45 -20.76 -5.93
C THR A 56 -0.56 -21.02 -7.13
N TRP A 57 -0.93 -20.48 -8.29
CA TRP A 57 -0.11 -20.52 -9.50
C TRP A 57 -0.51 -19.45 -10.51
N THR A 58 0.25 -19.37 -11.59
CA THR A 58 0.01 -18.44 -12.71
C THR A 58 -0.07 -19.19 -14.04
N THR A 59 -0.71 -18.58 -15.02
CA THR A 59 -0.87 -19.07 -16.39
C THR A 59 -0.65 -17.92 -17.37
N THR A 60 -0.19 -18.23 -18.58
CA THR A 60 0.08 -17.20 -19.61
C THR A 60 -1.18 -16.77 -20.38
N SER A 61 -2.31 -17.42 -20.13
CA SER A 61 -3.62 -17.16 -20.72
C SER A 61 -4.70 -17.48 -19.68
N PRO A 62 -5.85 -16.77 -19.66
CA PRO A 62 -6.88 -17.03 -18.66
C PRO A 62 -7.38 -18.46 -18.73
N MET A 63 -7.33 -19.16 -17.61
CA MET A 63 -7.80 -20.55 -17.48
C MET A 63 -8.69 -20.71 -16.26
N LYS A 64 -9.39 -21.85 -16.15
CA LYS A 64 -10.06 -22.25 -14.91
C LYS A 64 -9.02 -22.77 -13.92
N GLY A 65 -9.23 -22.48 -12.64
CA GLY A 65 -8.37 -22.96 -11.55
C GLY A 65 -9.00 -24.12 -10.79
N ILE A 66 -8.38 -25.32 -10.88
CA ILE A 66 -8.83 -26.51 -10.15
C ILE A 66 -7.63 -27.25 -9.55
N VAL A 67 -7.75 -27.68 -8.30
CA VAL A 67 -6.79 -28.58 -7.65
C VAL A 67 -7.45 -29.94 -7.43
N TYR A 68 -6.72 -31.00 -7.77
CA TYR A 68 -7.11 -32.38 -7.49
C TYR A 68 -6.23 -32.93 -6.39
N VAL A 69 -6.82 -33.38 -5.28
CA VAL A 69 -6.10 -33.80 -4.08
C VAL A 69 -6.39 -35.26 -3.70
N LYS A 70 -5.36 -35.96 -3.21
CA LYS A 70 -5.45 -37.33 -2.67
C LYS A 70 -4.50 -37.52 -1.48
N LYS A 71 -5.01 -38.14 -0.42
CA LYS A 71 -4.22 -38.56 0.75
C LYS A 71 -3.33 -39.76 0.43
N ASP A 72 -2.05 -39.68 0.80
CA ASP A 72 -1.05 -40.78 0.79
C ASP A 72 -0.87 -41.58 -0.51
N LYS A 73 -1.43 -41.12 -1.63
CA LYS A 73 -1.34 -41.78 -2.94
C LYS A 73 -0.82 -40.82 -3.99
N GLY A 74 0.08 -41.32 -4.84
CA GLY A 74 0.56 -40.56 -5.99
C GLY A 74 -0.59 -40.20 -6.95
N LEU A 75 -0.57 -38.97 -7.45
CA LEU A 75 -1.44 -38.51 -8.53
C LEU A 75 -0.66 -38.50 -9.84
N LEU A 76 -1.24 -39.13 -10.86
CA LEU A 76 -0.70 -39.07 -12.22
C LEU A 76 -1.19 -37.79 -12.90
N PRO A 77 -0.33 -37.02 -13.59
CA PRO A 77 -0.77 -35.87 -14.37
C PRO A 77 -1.64 -36.29 -15.57
N GLY A 78 -2.33 -35.32 -16.15
CA GLY A 78 -3.25 -35.50 -17.26
C GLY A 78 -4.65 -35.92 -16.83
N PRO A 79 -5.41 -36.65 -17.67
CA PRO A 79 -6.80 -36.97 -17.40
C PRO A 79 -6.97 -37.98 -16.26
N LEU A 80 -5.93 -38.76 -15.94
CA LEU A 80 -5.95 -39.74 -14.86
C LEU A 80 -5.86 -39.10 -13.47
N GLY A 81 -5.32 -37.89 -13.35
CA GLY A 81 -5.26 -37.13 -12.09
C GLY A 81 -6.63 -36.77 -11.54
N ILE A 82 -7.65 -36.76 -12.41
CA ILE A 82 -9.02 -36.39 -12.08
C ILE A 82 -9.76 -37.56 -11.39
N VAL A 83 -9.45 -38.80 -11.77
CA VAL A 83 -10.27 -39.97 -11.38
C VAL A 83 -10.10 -40.31 -9.90
N GLY A 84 -11.17 -40.17 -9.12
CA GLY A 84 -11.21 -40.52 -7.70
C GLY A 84 -10.46 -39.55 -6.78
N SER A 85 -10.22 -38.33 -7.24
CA SER A 85 -9.59 -37.25 -6.48
C SER A 85 -10.68 -36.31 -5.95
N THR A 86 -10.45 -35.72 -4.77
CA THR A 86 -11.28 -34.60 -4.30
C THR A 86 -10.89 -33.36 -5.10
N MET A 87 -11.87 -32.55 -5.48
CA MET A 87 -11.66 -31.34 -6.28
C MET A 87 -11.86 -30.10 -5.40
N ALA A 88 -10.92 -29.16 -5.48
CA ALA A 88 -11.06 -27.81 -4.96
C ALA A 88 -11.03 -26.82 -6.14
N TYR A 89 -11.74 -25.70 -6.00
CA TYR A 89 -11.95 -24.71 -7.04
C TYR A 89 -11.31 -23.38 -6.63
N ASP A 90 -11.11 -22.50 -7.62
CA ASP A 90 -10.58 -21.17 -7.36
C ASP A 90 -11.41 -20.41 -6.31
N ASP A 91 -10.73 -19.78 -5.34
CA ASP A 91 -11.34 -19.15 -4.17
C ASP A 91 -12.35 -18.07 -4.58
N ARG A 92 -12.12 -17.41 -5.72
CA ARG A 92 -13.05 -16.42 -6.28
C ARG A 92 -14.34 -17.08 -6.80
N ASP A 93 -14.22 -18.25 -7.43
CA ASP A 93 -15.37 -19.02 -7.91
C ASP A 93 -16.17 -19.63 -6.75
N VAL A 94 -15.49 -20.05 -5.68
CA VAL A 94 -16.11 -20.48 -4.42
C VAL A 94 -16.86 -19.31 -3.78
N SER A 95 -16.23 -18.14 -3.66
CA SER A 95 -16.84 -16.93 -3.12
C SER A 95 -18.09 -16.49 -3.91
N ASP A 96 -18.03 -16.52 -5.24
CA ASP A 96 -19.18 -16.23 -6.11
C ASP A 96 -20.33 -17.23 -5.91
N ALA A 97 -20.00 -18.53 -5.77
CA ALA A 97 -21.00 -19.56 -5.51
C ALA A 97 -21.66 -19.38 -4.14
N GLN A 98 -20.87 -19.10 -3.10
CA GLN A 98 -21.36 -18.80 -1.75
C GLN A 98 -22.27 -17.57 -1.74
N LYS A 99 -21.86 -16.49 -2.42
CA LYS A 99 -22.70 -15.29 -2.57
C LYS A 99 -24.03 -15.63 -3.24
N ALA A 100 -24.02 -16.39 -4.33
CA ALA A 100 -25.24 -16.82 -5.01
C ALA A 100 -26.16 -17.71 -4.13
N CYS A 101 -25.57 -18.55 -3.26
CA CYS A 101 -26.31 -19.34 -2.26
C CYS A 101 -27.02 -18.47 -1.24
N VAL A 102 -26.28 -17.52 -0.67
CA VAL A 102 -26.79 -16.56 0.31
C VAL A 102 -27.89 -15.71 -0.32
N ASP A 103 -27.71 -15.26 -1.57
CA ASP A 103 -28.73 -14.50 -2.31
C ASP A 103 -30.00 -15.33 -2.57
N ALA A 104 -29.86 -16.61 -2.94
CA ALA A 104 -30.98 -17.52 -3.15
C ALA A 104 -31.73 -17.83 -1.85
N PHE A 105 -30.99 -18.01 -0.74
CA PHE A 105 -31.54 -18.14 0.60
C PHE A 105 -32.34 -16.89 0.99
N ASN A 106 -31.73 -15.71 0.85
CA ASN A 106 -32.37 -14.43 1.16
C ASN A 106 -33.63 -14.20 0.32
N LYS A 107 -33.61 -14.57 -0.97
CA LYS A 107 -34.78 -14.51 -1.84
C LYS A 107 -35.89 -15.45 -1.36
N THR A 108 -35.58 -16.72 -1.07
CA THR A 108 -36.57 -17.70 -0.59
C THR A 108 -37.16 -17.28 0.76
N ALA A 109 -36.31 -16.80 1.67
CA ALA A 109 -36.73 -16.25 2.95
C ALA A 109 -37.60 -14.99 2.80
N SER A 110 -37.39 -14.18 1.75
CA SER A 110 -38.26 -13.03 1.51
C SER A 110 -39.68 -13.41 1.06
N GLU A 111 -39.84 -14.55 0.38
CA GLU A 111 -41.12 -15.04 -0.15
C GLU A 111 -42.01 -15.71 0.91
N THR A 112 -41.42 -16.19 2.02
CA THR A 112 -42.13 -16.89 3.11
C THR A 112 -42.48 -16.01 4.32
N LYS A 113 -42.40 -14.67 4.17
CA LYS A 113 -42.76 -13.70 5.23
C LYS A 113 -44.26 -13.71 5.55
N ASP A 114 -44.71 -14.69 6.32
CA ASP A 114 -45.99 -14.68 7.02
C ASP A 114 -45.83 -14.37 8.52
N SER A 115 -46.94 -14.28 9.26
CA SER A 115 -46.96 -14.00 10.70
C SER A 115 -46.27 -15.06 11.56
N THR A 116 -45.81 -16.17 10.96
CA THR A 116 -45.12 -17.28 11.59
C THR A 116 -43.71 -17.50 11.03
N PHE A 117 -43.14 -16.50 10.35
CA PHE A 117 -41.83 -16.54 9.69
C PHE A 117 -40.73 -17.19 10.54
N SER A 118 -40.45 -18.46 10.26
CA SER A 118 -39.31 -19.21 10.79
C SER A 118 -38.41 -19.59 9.62
N VAL A 119 -37.20 -19.06 9.59
CA VAL A 119 -36.21 -19.41 8.57
C VAL A 119 -35.44 -20.64 9.06
N SER A 120 -35.76 -21.81 8.50
CA SER A 120 -34.93 -23.00 8.71
C SER A 120 -33.73 -22.94 7.76
N GLY A 121 -32.51 -22.96 8.32
CA GLY A 121 -31.27 -23.08 7.57
C GLY A 121 -30.98 -24.50 7.07
N GLU A 122 -31.79 -25.49 7.45
CA GLU A 122 -31.52 -26.92 7.16
C GLU A 122 -31.47 -27.25 5.66
N ASN A 123 -32.09 -26.41 4.81
CA ASN A 123 -32.10 -26.61 3.36
C ASN A 123 -30.99 -25.84 2.62
N PHE A 124 -30.16 -25.05 3.31
CA PHE A 124 -29.14 -24.21 2.70
C PHE A 124 -27.78 -24.41 3.36
N ASP A 125 -27.01 -25.35 2.81
CA ASP A 125 -25.59 -25.53 3.13
C ASP A 125 -24.75 -24.67 2.17
N CYS A 126 -24.48 -23.42 2.57
CA CYS A 126 -23.58 -22.54 1.83
C CYS A 126 -22.10 -22.76 2.18
N GLU A 127 -21.79 -23.63 3.14
CA GLU A 127 -20.40 -23.98 3.50
C GLU A 127 -19.85 -25.02 2.51
N ASN A 128 -20.66 -26.02 2.13
CA ASN A 128 -20.28 -27.07 1.18
C ASN A 128 -20.89 -26.85 -0.21
N ILE A 129 -20.81 -25.62 -0.72
CA ILE A 129 -21.42 -25.31 -2.01
C ILE A 129 -20.69 -25.93 -3.19
N LYS A 130 -21.47 -26.50 -4.11
CA LYS A 130 -20.97 -26.97 -5.40
C LYS A 130 -20.79 -25.79 -6.36
N VAL A 131 -19.54 -25.51 -6.74
CA VAL A 131 -19.21 -24.51 -7.77
C VAL A 131 -19.71 -24.99 -9.14
N THR A 132 -20.72 -24.30 -9.69
CA THR A 132 -21.30 -24.62 -11.02
C THR A 132 -20.78 -23.72 -12.14
N LYS A 133 -20.35 -22.50 -11.79
CA LYS A 133 -19.81 -21.51 -12.73
C LYS A 133 -18.37 -21.23 -12.33
N MET A 134 -17.45 -21.44 -13.26
CA MET A 134 -16.02 -21.20 -13.04
C MET A 134 -15.56 -20.05 -13.93
N GLY A 135 -14.87 -19.08 -13.33
CA GLY A 135 -14.22 -17.97 -14.00
C GLY A 135 -12.98 -18.43 -14.78
N SER A 136 -12.32 -17.48 -15.42
CA SER A 136 -11.03 -17.73 -16.07
C SER A 136 -10.06 -16.61 -15.74
N TYR A 137 -8.94 -16.97 -15.14
CA TYR A 137 -7.99 -16.07 -14.52
C TYR A 137 -6.56 -16.40 -14.97
N TYR A 138 -5.67 -15.42 -14.93
CA TYR A 138 -4.24 -15.61 -15.13
C TYR A 138 -3.56 -16.11 -13.85
N THR A 139 -3.93 -15.54 -12.71
CA THR A 139 -3.54 -15.96 -11.36
C THR A 139 -4.59 -16.92 -10.81
N HIS A 140 -4.18 -17.90 -10.00
CA HIS A 140 -5.09 -18.91 -9.45
C HIS A 140 -4.79 -19.10 -7.97
N SER A 141 -5.82 -19.10 -7.14
CA SER A 141 -5.73 -19.38 -5.71
C SER A 141 -6.81 -20.41 -5.38
N VAL A 142 -6.42 -21.57 -4.88
CA VAL A 142 -7.33 -22.68 -4.58
C VAL A 142 -7.05 -23.22 -3.18
N THR A 143 -7.97 -22.99 -2.26
CA THR A 143 -7.94 -23.57 -0.92
C THR A 143 -8.54 -24.98 -0.92
N MET A 144 -7.73 -25.96 -0.55
CA MET A 144 -8.17 -27.32 -0.22
C MET A 144 -8.62 -27.34 1.25
N THR A 145 -9.89 -27.62 1.50
CA THR A 145 -10.46 -27.71 2.85
C THR A 145 -10.77 -29.16 3.23
N ASN A 146 -11.18 -29.40 4.48
CA ASN A 146 -11.53 -30.71 5.01
C ASN A 146 -10.37 -31.72 4.90
N LEU A 147 -9.14 -31.26 5.12
CA LEU A 147 -7.96 -32.10 5.24
C LEU A 147 -7.85 -32.59 6.70
N ASP A 148 -7.26 -33.78 6.87
CA ASP A 148 -6.94 -34.29 8.19
C ASP A 148 -5.66 -33.63 8.70
N GLU A 149 -5.56 -33.39 10.01
CA GLU A 149 -4.36 -32.89 10.66
C GLU A 149 -3.15 -33.84 10.48
N ASN A 150 -1.94 -33.29 10.56
CA ASN A 150 -0.67 -34.02 10.50
C ASN A 150 -0.54 -35.02 9.33
N SER A 151 -1.26 -34.78 8.23
CA SER A 151 -1.43 -35.74 7.14
C SER A 151 -0.81 -35.23 5.84
N THR A 152 -0.28 -36.14 5.03
CA THR A 152 0.36 -35.80 3.75
C THR A 152 -0.60 -36.02 2.58
N TYR A 153 -0.74 -34.99 1.76
CA TYR A 153 -1.57 -34.99 0.57
C TYR A 153 -0.74 -34.74 -0.67
N ASN A 154 -0.98 -35.52 -1.71
CA ASN A 154 -0.49 -35.21 -3.04
C ASN A 154 -1.57 -34.43 -3.78
N PHE A 155 -1.16 -33.49 -4.63
CA PHE A 155 -2.07 -32.72 -5.45
C PHE A 155 -1.50 -32.46 -6.85
N VAL A 156 -2.40 -32.18 -7.79
CA VAL A 156 -2.10 -31.68 -9.14
C VAL A 156 -3.02 -30.51 -9.46
N VAL A 157 -2.53 -29.54 -10.21
CA VAL A 157 -3.27 -28.33 -10.62
C VAL A 157 -3.78 -28.48 -12.04
N GLY A 158 -4.90 -27.86 -12.41
CA GLY A 158 -5.48 -28.01 -13.73
C GLY A 158 -6.69 -27.12 -13.99
N ASP A 159 -7.41 -27.42 -15.07
CA ASP A 159 -8.50 -26.58 -15.62
C ASP A 159 -9.84 -27.30 -15.79
N GLY A 160 -9.93 -28.54 -15.29
CA GLY A 160 -11.10 -29.42 -15.46
C GLY A 160 -10.96 -30.44 -16.60
N ILE A 161 -10.00 -30.25 -17.50
CA ILE A 161 -9.81 -31.08 -18.69
C ILE A 161 -8.48 -31.82 -18.61
N TRP A 162 -7.44 -31.11 -18.16
CA TRP A 162 -6.11 -31.65 -17.96
C TRP A 162 -5.55 -31.24 -16.61
N SER A 163 -4.70 -32.08 -16.03
CA SER A 163 -3.98 -31.77 -14.79
C SER A 163 -2.47 -31.82 -15.00
N PHE A 164 -1.75 -31.03 -14.24
CA PHE A 164 -0.31 -30.84 -14.33
C PHE A 164 0.31 -31.05 -12.96
N LYS A 165 1.45 -31.73 -12.95
CA LYS A 165 2.30 -31.80 -11.77
C LYS A 165 3.11 -30.50 -11.71
N GLY A 166 2.90 -29.72 -10.66
CA GLY A 166 3.67 -28.50 -10.41
C GLY A 166 5.10 -28.79 -9.97
N SER A 167 5.88 -27.72 -9.76
CA SER A 167 7.18 -27.77 -9.05
C SER A 167 7.02 -28.33 -7.64
N VAL A 168 5.92 -27.99 -6.98
CA VAL A 168 5.44 -28.58 -5.74
C VAL A 168 4.16 -29.38 -6.06
N SER A 169 4.01 -30.55 -5.44
CA SER A 169 2.88 -31.47 -5.67
C SER A 169 2.47 -32.25 -4.42
N THR A 170 3.01 -31.87 -3.28
CA THR A 170 2.77 -32.52 -1.99
C THR A 170 2.69 -31.44 -0.93
N VAL A 171 1.77 -31.59 0.03
CA VAL A 171 1.61 -30.73 1.20
C VAL A 171 1.38 -31.60 2.43
N LYS A 172 1.90 -31.18 3.58
CA LYS A 172 1.62 -31.79 4.87
C LYS A 172 0.89 -30.76 5.73
N THR A 173 -0.28 -31.10 6.24
CA THR A 173 -1.02 -30.27 7.19
C THR A 173 -0.33 -30.25 8.56
N PHE A 174 -0.57 -29.19 9.32
CA PHE A 174 -0.04 -29.06 10.68
C PHE A 174 -0.90 -29.82 11.70
N GLY A 175 -0.48 -29.79 12.96
CA GLY A 175 -1.33 -30.19 14.09
C GLY A 175 -2.31 -29.08 14.47
N VAL A 176 -3.44 -29.47 15.07
CA VAL A 176 -4.39 -28.54 15.71
C VAL A 176 -3.66 -27.70 16.77
N LEU A 177 -3.99 -26.41 16.85
CA LEU A 177 -3.48 -25.52 17.92
C LEU A 177 -4.26 -25.77 19.20
N ASP A 178 -3.55 -25.81 20.33
CA ASP A 178 -4.16 -25.92 21.65
C ASP A 178 -4.96 -24.65 22.02
N THR A 179 -4.56 -23.51 21.47
CA THR A 179 -5.22 -22.20 21.68
C THR A 179 -5.31 -21.45 20.36
N VAL A 180 -6.43 -20.76 20.15
CA VAL A 180 -6.62 -19.84 19.02
C VAL A 180 -6.56 -18.43 19.57
N GLY A 181 -5.63 -17.62 19.07
CA GLY A 181 -5.49 -16.21 19.44
C GLY A 181 -6.65 -15.35 18.94
N GLU A 182 -6.73 -14.12 19.44
CA GLU A 182 -7.65 -13.13 18.88
C GLU A 182 -7.26 -12.79 17.44
N PRO A 183 -8.20 -12.65 16.50
CA PRO A 183 -7.89 -12.32 15.11
C PRO A 183 -7.06 -11.04 15.00
N MET A 184 -6.02 -11.07 14.18
CA MET A 184 -5.13 -9.94 13.93
C MET A 184 -5.19 -9.58 12.44
N PRO A 185 -6.23 -8.86 12.01
CA PRO A 185 -6.48 -8.63 10.60
C PRO A 185 -5.44 -7.70 9.99
N ILE A 186 -4.86 -8.12 8.86
CA ILE A 186 -4.02 -7.31 7.99
C ILE A 186 -4.70 -7.25 6.63
N PHE A 187 -4.86 -6.04 6.10
CA PHE A 187 -5.55 -5.82 4.84
C PHE A 187 -4.94 -4.65 4.08
N GLY A 188 -5.13 -4.66 2.77
CA GLY A 188 -4.65 -3.62 1.89
C GLY A 188 -5.30 -3.70 0.53
N LYS A 189 -4.73 -3.01 -0.45
CA LYS A 189 -5.20 -3.05 -1.83
C LYS A 189 -4.06 -3.34 -2.80
N VAL A 190 -4.38 -3.98 -3.92
CA VAL A 190 -3.49 -4.09 -5.08
C VAL A 190 -4.00 -3.14 -6.15
N VAL A 191 -3.15 -2.21 -6.57
CA VAL A 191 -3.50 -1.18 -7.55
C VAL A 191 -2.52 -1.26 -8.73
N GLY A 192 -3.04 -1.30 -9.95
CA GLY A 192 -2.21 -1.08 -11.14
C GLY A 192 -1.59 0.33 -11.14
N ASP A 193 -0.47 0.51 -11.83
CA ASP A 193 0.15 1.83 -12.02
C ASP A 193 -0.75 2.87 -12.71
N ASP A 194 -1.76 2.41 -13.44
CA ASP A 194 -2.81 3.25 -14.02
C ASP A 194 -3.99 3.52 -13.09
N GLY A 195 -3.91 3.11 -11.82
CA GLY A 195 -4.96 3.27 -10.81
C GLY A 195 -6.11 2.27 -10.95
N THR A 196 -6.00 1.26 -11.81
CA THR A 196 -7.06 0.26 -11.99
C THR A 196 -6.91 -0.91 -11.02
N TYR A 197 -8.05 -1.51 -10.67
CA TYR A 197 -8.12 -2.74 -9.88
C TYR A 197 -8.44 -3.93 -10.78
N SER A 198 -8.03 -5.12 -10.36
CA SER A 198 -8.40 -6.37 -11.01
C SER A 198 -8.56 -7.45 -9.96
N ARG A 199 -9.65 -8.21 -10.07
CA ARG A 199 -9.89 -9.45 -9.32
C ARG A 199 -8.87 -10.55 -9.64
N ASP A 200 -8.09 -10.36 -10.71
CA ASP A 200 -7.03 -11.27 -11.15
C ASP A 200 -5.69 -10.88 -10.52
N ALA A 201 -5.61 -10.89 -9.20
CA ALA A 201 -4.39 -10.67 -8.45
C ALA A 201 -4.32 -11.54 -7.19
N ILE A 202 -3.08 -11.84 -6.78
CA ILE A 202 -2.78 -12.58 -5.56
C ILE A 202 -1.69 -11.83 -4.81
N VAL A 203 -1.87 -11.68 -3.49
CA VAL A 203 -0.85 -11.14 -2.59
C VAL A 203 -0.19 -12.30 -1.86
N TYR A 204 1.13 -12.26 -1.74
CA TYR A 204 1.96 -13.17 -0.97
C TYR A 204 2.58 -12.42 0.20
N ILE A 205 2.55 -13.04 1.38
CA ILE A 205 3.03 -12.44 2.63
C ILE A 205 3.93 -13.44 3.35
N THR A 206 5.06 -12.97 3.88
CA THR A 206 5.94 -13.75 4.76
C THR A 206 6.29 -12.89 5.96
N PHE A 207 6.04 -13.40 7.15
CA PHE A 207 6.38 -12.75 8.41
C PHE A 207 7.77 -13.17 8.85
N ASN A 208 8.47 -12.27 9.51
CA ASN A 208 9.79 -12.46 10.06
C ASN A 208 9.76 -11.96 11.51
N ASP A 209 9.95 -12.89 12.43
CA ASP A 209 10.18 -12.62 13.85
C ASP A 209 11.59 -12.01 13.99
N GLY A 210 11.64 -10.75 14.38
CA GLY A 210 12.88 -9.99 14.54
C GLY A 210 13.72 -10.47 15.72
N SER A 211 13.08 -11.06 16.74
CA SER A 211 13.74 -11.55 17.96
C SER A 211 14.46 -12.88 17.71
N GLU A 212 13.81 -13.83 17.04
CA GLU A 212 14.34 -15.17 16.79
C GLU A 212 14.92 -15.34 15.37
N SER A 213 14.77 -14.33 14.50
CA SER A 213 15.12 -14.38 13.07
C SER A 213 14.45 -15.57 12.35
N LYS A 214 13.23 -15.93 12.75
CA LYS A 214 12.45 -17.01 12.14
C LYS A 214 11.46 -16.46 11.12
N ASP A 215 11.37 -17.13 9.98
CA ASP A 215 10.39 -16.82 8.96
C ASP A 215 9.16 -17.71 9.10
N SER A 216 7.99 -17.14 8.83
CA SER A 216 6.77 -17.91 8.63
C SER A 216 6.83 -18.72 7.33
N ILE A 217 5.91 -19.66 7.17
CA ILE A 217 5.56 -20.12 5.81
C ILE A 217 5.06 -18.95 4.96
N VAL A 218 4.98 -19.16 3.66
CA VAL A 218 4.36 -18.18 2.76
C VAL A 218 2.85 -18.24 2.91
N TYR A 219 2.23 -17.09 3.13
CA TYR A 219 0.79 -16.90 3.11
C TYR A 219 0.37 -16.23 1.80
N SER A 220 -0.88 -16.44 1.39
CA SER A 220 -1.43 -15.78 0.22
C SER A 220 -2.89 -15.36 0.40
N SER A 221 -3.31 -14.35 -0.37
CA SER A 221 -4.68 -13.87 -0.38
C SER A 221 -5.08 -13.50 -1.81
N ALA A 222 -6.22 -14.02 -2.26
CA ALA A 222 -6.86 -13.56 -3.49
C ALA A 222 -7.55 -12.21 -3.24
N VAL A 223 -7.51 -11.33 -4.23
CA VAL A 223 -8.14 -10.00 -4.10
C VAL A 223 -9.62 -10.01 -4.48
N ASN A 224 -10.39 -9.07 -3.93
CA ASN A 224 -11.76 -8.79 -4.33
C ASN A 224 -11.83 -7.91 -5.61
N ASP A 225 -13.04 -7.56 -6.04
CA ASP A 225 -13.26 -6.74 -7.25
C ASP A 225 -12.67 -5.32 -7.17
N GLU A 226 -12.41 -4.82 -5.95
CA GLU A 226 -11.77 -3.53 -5.66
C GLU A 226 -10.26 -3.67 -5.37
N GLY A 227 -9.67 -4.83 -5.68
CA GLY A 227 -8.27 -5.14 -5.41
C GLY A 227 -7.93 -5.29 -3.92
N GLY A 228 -8.93 -5.29 -3.03
CA GLY A 228 -8.75 -5.47 -1.60
C GLY A 228 -8.35 -6.89 -1.24
N TRP A 229 -7.37 -7.05 -0.36
CA TRP A 229 -6.92 -8.33 0.18
C TRP A 229 -6.98 -8.34 1.70
N TYR A 230 -7.03 -9.54 2.28
CA TYR A 230 -7.14 -9.77 3.72
C TYR A 230 -6.32 -11.00 4.14
N LEU A 231 -5.66 -10.91 5.28
CA LEU A 231 -4.99 -12.02 5.96
C LEU A 231 -5.17 -11.87 7.48
N ASP A 232 -5.31 -12.98 8.20
CA ASP A 232 -5.29 -12.98 9.67
C ASP A 232 -3.90 -13.41 10.16
N ALA A 233 -3.24 -12.52 10.91
CA ALA A 233 -1.90 -12.72 11.44
C ALA A 233 -1.85 -13.49 12.78
N SER A 234 -2.99 -13.79 13.38
CA SER A 234 -3.08 -14.38 14.74
C SER A 234 -2.57 -15.82 14.83
N ALA A 235 -2.61 -16.56 13.71
CA ALA A 235 -2.28 -17.97 13.63
C ALA A 235 -1.17 -18.25 12.60
N ILE A 236 -0.28 -17.28 12.41
CA ILE A 236 0.88 -17.42 11.52
C ILE A 236 1.85 -18.44 12.10
N ARG A 237 2.34 -19.35 11.25
CA ARG A 237 3.18 -20.46 11.65
C ARG A 237 4.48 -20.52 10.87
N ASP A 238 5.51 -21.05 11.51
CA ASP A 238 6.77 -21.44 10.88
C ASP A 238 6.63 -22.72 10.03
N VAL A 239 7.73 -23.17 9.42
CA VAL A 239 7.75 -24.38 8.58
C VAL A 239 7.58 -25.68 9.39
N GLU A 240 7.84 -25.65 10.69
CA GLU A 240 7.59 -26.74 11.63
C GLU A 240 6.13 -26.79 12.10
N GLY A 241 5.35 -25.73 11.89
CA GLY A 241 3.96 -25.61 12.28
C GLY A 241 3.72 -24.99 13.65
N ASN A 242 4.76 -24.42 14.28
CA ASN A 242 4.64 -23.67 15.52
C ASN A 242 4.11 -22.26 15.22
N VAL A 243 3.30 -21.72 16.13
CA VAL A 243 2.85 -20.32 16.02
C VAL A 243 4.05 -19.39 16.20
N LEU A 244 4.19 -18.42 15.30
CA LEU A 244 5.16 -17.34 15.44
C LEU A 244 4.50 -16.22 16.25
N PRO A 245 4.96 -15.94 17.47
CA PRO A 245 4.45 -14.82 18.26
C PRO A 245 4.91 -13.51 17.61
N LEU A 246 3.97 -12.73 17.08
CA LEU A 246 4.32 -11.47 16.43
C LEU A 246 4.40 -10.31 17.43
N GLU A 247 5.56 -9.69 17.55
CA GLU A 247 5.83 -8.53 18.41
C GLU A 247 5.74 -7.21 17.64
N VAL A 248 4.93 -6.29 18.15
CA VAL A 248 4.83 -4.93 17.60
C VAL A 248 6.19 -4.24 17.69
N THR A 249 6.57 -3.51 16.64
CA THR A 249 7.83 -2.76 16.45
C THR A 249 9.10 -3.58 16.19
N ASN A 250 9.15 -4.84 16.57
CA ASN A 250 10.33 -5.69 16.39
C ASN A 250 10.24 -6.55 15.11
N ASP A 251 9.03 -7.02 14.80
CA ASP A 251 8.83 -7.94 13.70
C ASP A 251 8.57 -7.21 12.39
N THR A 252 8.83 -7.91 11.29
CA THR A 252 8.56 -7.38 9.96
C THR A 252 7.80 -8.38 9.12
N PHE A 253 7.12 -7.90 8.09
CA PHE A 253 6.54 -8.77 7.08
C PHE A 253 6.83 -8.24 5.68
N ARG A 254 7.04 -9.19 4.77
CA ARG A 254 7.39 -8.95 3.37
C ARG A 254 6.20 -9.29 2.49
N VAL A 255 5.85 -8.39 1.60
CA VAL A 255 4.66 -8.45 0.76
C VAL A 255 5.04 -8.38 -0.71
N LYS A 256 4.45 -9.26 -1.51
CA LYS A 256 4.56 -9.29 -2.97
C LYS A 256 3.17 -9.44 -3.58
N GLY A 257 2.84 -8.66 -4.60
CA GLY A 257 1.62 -8.84 -5.37
C GLY A 257 1.90 -9.41 -6.76
N ILE A 258 1.07 -10.32 -7.25
CA ILE A 258 1.03 -10.73 -8.65
C ILE A 258 -0.25 -10.18 -9.24
N TYR A 259 -0.16 -9.50 -10.39
CA TYR A 259 -1.30 -8.88 -11.06
C TYR A 259 -1.44 -9.42 -12.47
N SER A 260 -2.46 -10.24 -12.70
CA SER A 260 -2.79 -10.86 -13.99
C SER A 260 -1.56 -11.49 -14.64
N ASN A 261 -1.20 -11.08 -15.86
CA ASN A 261 0.03 -11.49 -16.54
C ASN A 261 1.13 -10.41 -16.54
N TYR A 262 0.99 -9.35 -15.73
CA TYR A 262 1.88 -8.19 -15.72
C TYR A 262 3.15 -8.37 -14.87
N GLY A 263 3.32 -9.54 -14.24
CA GLY A 263 4.50 -9.88 -13.43
C GLY A 263 4.23 -9.86 -11.92
N VAL A 264 5.31 -10.01 -11.15
CA VAL A 264 5.32 -9.91 -9.68
C VAL A 264 5.82 -8.52 -9.30
N SER A 265 5.23 -7.89 -8.30
CA SER A 265 5.71 -6.63 -7.73
C SER A 265 7.10 -6.81 -7.11
N ASP A 266 7.80 -5.69 -6.92
CA ASP A 266 8.93 -5.67 -5.99
C ASP A 266 8.45 -6.08 -4.59
N GLU A 267 9.33 -6.67 -3.80
CA GLU A 267 9.06 -7.00 -2.40
C GLU A 267 9.01 -5.71 -1.58
N GLN A 268 7.93 -5.52 -0.85
CA GLN A 268 7.80 -4.43 0.11
C GLN A 268 7.91 -5.00 1.52
N GLN A 269 8.71 -4.38 2.37
CA GLN A 269 8.87 -4.79 3.77
C GLN A 269 8.23 -3.75 4.68
N PHE A 270 7.45 -4.22 5.64
CA PHE A 270 6.75 -3.41 6.62
C PHE A 270 7.12 -3.86 8.03
N ILE A 271 7.14 -2.91 8.97
CA ILE A 271 7.31 -3.19 10.39
C ILE A 271 5.94 -3.52 10.98
N TYR A 272 5.85 -4.64 11.69
CA TYR A 272 4.63 -5.08 12.33
C TYR A 272 4.20 -4.12 13.44
N GLY A 273 2.93 -3.72 13.45
CA GLY A 273 2.38 -2.77 14.43
C GLY A 273 2.69 -1.29 14.19
N PHE A 274 3.52 -0.95 13.19
CA PHE A 274 3.78 0.45 12.80
C PHE A 274 2.99 0.80 11.54
N PHE A 275 1.77 1.31 11.72
CA PHE A 275 0.81 1.56 10.64
C PHE A 275 0.56 3.07 10.47
N GLU A 276 1.54 3.81 9.96
CA GLU A 276 1.34 5.24 9.63
C GLU A 276 0.40 5.47 8.44
N VAL A 277 0.07 4.41 7.70
CA VAL A 277 -0.87 4.43 6.57
C VAL A 277 -2.06 3.53 6.84
N THR A 278 -3.26 4.03 6.53
CA THR A 278 -4.54 3.33 6.79
C THR A 278 -4.73 2.07 5.93
N THR A 279 -3.90 1.85 4.89
CA THR A 279 -3.95 0.67 4.01
C THR A 279 -2.57 0.33 3.43
N PHE A 280 -2.28 -0.97 3.26
CA PHE A 280 -1.10 -1.47 2.55
C PHE A 280 -1.36 -1.55 1.04
N ASP A 281 -1.18 -0.44 0.35
CA ASP A 281 -1.44 -0.36 -1.09
C ASP A 281 -0.21 -0.80 -1.89
N ILE A 282 -0.32 -1.95 -2.56
CA ILE A 282 0.71 -2.51 -3.43
C ILE A 282 0.47 -1.97 -4.85
N SER A 283 1.33 -1.06 -5.30
CA SER A 283 1.30 -0.57 -6.67
C SER A 283 2.10 -1.48 -7.60
N ILE A 284 1.46 -2.00 -8.65
CA ILE A 284 2.09 -2.89 -9.63
C ILE A 284 2.16 -2.18 -10.97
N LYS A 285 3.39 -1.96 -11.44
CA LYS A 285 3.62 -1.45 -12.79
C LYS A 285 3.09 -2.44 -13.80
N LYS A 286 2.18 -2.01 -14.68
CA LYS A 286 1.78 -2.77 -15.86
C LYS A 286 2.95 -2.74 -16.83
N THR A 287 4.02 -3.46 -16.52
CA THR A 287 5.01 -3.78 -17.54
C THR A 287 4.26 -4.53 -18.63
N GLN A 288 4.24 -3.94 -19.83
CA GLN A 288 3.58 -4.52 -20.99
C GLN A 288 3.88 -6.02 -20.99
N PRO A 289 2.86 -6.89 -21.10
CA PRO A 289 3.12 -8.31 -21.24
C PRO A 289 4.15 -8.43 -22.34
N VAL A 290 5.26 -9.11 -22.08
CA VAL A 290 6.21 -9.43 -23.14
C VAL A 290 5.35 -10.11 -24.19
N SER A 291 4.99 -9.38 -25.25
CA SER A 291 3.98 -9.84 -26.18
C SER A 291 4.56 -11.09 -26.79
N SER A 292 4.02 -12.24 -26.41
CA SER A 292 4.51 -13.56 -26.80
C SER A 292 4.29 -13.84 -28.29
N TYR A 293 3.98 -12.83 -29.09
CA TYR A 293 3.69 -12.95 -30.51
C TYR A 293 4.94 -13.14 -31.40
N ILE A 294 6.16 -13.09 -30.83
CA ILE A 294 7.41 -13.42 -31.56
C ILE A 294 8.15 -14.64 -30.98
N TRP A 295 8.02 -14.93 -29.68
CA TRP A 295 8.79 -16.01 -29.04
C TRP A 295 8.30 -17.43 -29.36
N ASP A 296 7.02 -17.63 -29.69
CA ASP A 296 6.53 -18.92 -30.17
C ASP A 296 7.11 -19.33 -31.54
N LYS A 297 7.69 -18.38 -32.29
CA LYS A 297 8.46 -18.68 -33.50
C LYS A 297 9.96 -18.87 -33.26
N LEU A 298 10.46 -18.57 -32.06
CA LEU A 298 11.89 -18.55 -31.74
C LEU A 298 12.35 -19.74 -30.87
N VAL A 299 11.44 -20.46 -30.21
CA VAL A 299 11.80 -21.51 -29.23
C VAL A 299 11.58 -22.95 -29.73
N MET A 300 11.13 -23.15 -30.98
CA MET A 300 10.97 -24.50 -31.56
C MET A 300 11.92 -24.80 -32.74
N GLY A 301 13.15 -24.28 -32.68
CA GLY A 301 14.27 -24.75 -33.51
C GLY A 301 15.37 -25.30 -32.62
N ALA A 302 15.63 -26.61 -32.69
CA ALA A 302 16.70 -27.26 -31.96
C ALA A 302 18.05 -26.56 -32.23
N TYR A 303 18.90 -26.49 -31.19
CA TYR A 303 20.19 -25.81 -31.18
C TYR A 303 21.10 -26.14 -32.38
N ALA A 304 21.03 -25.29 -33.40
CA ALA A 304 22.04 -25.16 -34.44
C ALA A 304 23.25 -24.42 -33.86
N GLY A 305 24.28 -25.13 -33.39
CA GLY A 305 25.54 -24.49 -33.05
C GLY A 305 26.19 -23.89 -34.30
N CYS A 306 26.23 -22.56 -34.41
CA CYS A 306 26.98 -21.88 -35.47
C CYS A 306 28.40 -21.56 -34.98
N GLY A 307 29.42 -22.01 -35.72
CA GLY A 307 30.82 -21.78 -35.41
C GLY A 307 31.63 -21.43 -36.65
N LYS A 308 32.73 -20.70 -36.46
CA LYS A 308 33.67 -20.44 -37.57
C LYS A 308 34.44 -21.72 -37.88
N ASN A 309 34.46 -22.15 -39.14
CA ASN A 309 35.22 -23.32 -39.55
C ASN A 309 36.73 -22.99 -39.52
N THR A 310 37.38 -23.33 -38.41
CA THR A 310 38.82 -23.13 -38.19
C THR A 310 39.66 -24.35 -38.54
N SER A 311 39.05 -25.41 -39.09
CA SER A 311 39.76 -26.66 -39.36
C SER A 311 40.83 -26.47 -40.45
N THR A 312 42.09 -26.49 -40.03
CA THR A 312 43.27 -26.76 -40.88
C THR A 312 43.68 -28.24 -40.81
N SER A 313 42.82 -29.10 -40.23
CA SER A 313 43.04 -30.52 -40.02
C SER A 313 43.00 -31.30 -41.33
N SER A 314 43.65 -32.47 -41.36
CA SER A 314 43.64 -33.44 -42.49
C SER A 314 42.25 -34.04 -42.79
N THR A 315 41.21 -33.68 -42.02
CA THR A 315 39.81 -34.07 -42.24
C THR A 315 38.93 -32.81 -42.45
N PRO A 316 38.62 -32.44 -43.71
CA PRO A 316 37.81 -31.27 -44.01
C PRO A 316 36.34 -31.46 -43.63
N VAL A 317 35.70 -30.40 -43.11
CA VAL A 317 34.26 -30.38 -42.84
C VAL A 317 33.51 -30.40 -44.17
N LYS A 318 32.52 -31.30 -44.30
CA LYS A 318 31.72 -31.46 -45.52
C LYS A 318 30.26 -31.12 -45.27
N ASP A 319 29.61 -30.56 -46.29
CA ASP A 319 28.16 -30.38 -46.29
C ASP A 319 27.41 -31.71 -46.43
N ALA A 320 26.07 -31.64 -46.41
CA ALA A 320 25.18 -32.78 -46.56
C ALA A 320 25.35 -33.53 -47.90
N GLN A 321 25.92 -32.86 -48.90
CA GLN A 321 26.19 -33.38 -50.24
C GLN A 321 27.64 -33.89 -50.38
N GLY A 322 28.44 -33.83 -49.32
CA GLY A 322 29.82 -34.32 -49.29
C GLY A 322 30.87 -33.33 -49.84
N ASN A 323 30.49 -32.09 -50.14
CA ASN A 323 31.41 -31.06 -50.61
C ASN A 323 32.18 -30.46 -49.43
N VAL A 324 33.48 -30.19 -49.63
CA VAL A 324 34.32 -29.57 -48.60
C VAL A 324 33.92 -28.10 -48.41
N LEU A 325 33.59 -27.72 -47.17
CA LEU A 325 33.23 -26.35 -46.81
C LEU A 325 34.49 -25.47 -46.68
N PRO A 326 34.48 -24.21 -47.17
CA PRO A 326 35.65 -23.33 -47.14
C PRO A 326 36.13 -23.03 -45.71
N THR A 327 37.45 -23.12 -45.47
CA THR A 327 38.07 -22.68 -44.21
C THR A 327 37.83 -21.17 -44.01
N GLY A 328 37.38 -20.78 -42.82
CA GLY A 328 37.07 -19.39 -42.48
C GLY A 328 35.59 -18.98 -42.62
N SER A 329 34.75 -19.82 -43.23
CA SER A 329 33.30 -19.60 -43.28
C SER A 329 32.61 -19.95 -41.96
N TYR A 330 31.48 -19.29 -41.64
CA TYR A 330 30.62 -19.71 -40.54
C TYR A 330 29.78 -20.90 -41.00
N ILE A 331 29.81 -21.97 -40.21
CA ILE A 331 29.03 -23.18 -40.46
C ILE A 331 27.97 -23.31 -39.38
N CYS A 332 26.72 -23.45 -39.79
CA CYS A 332 25.59 -23.70 -38.91
C CYS A 332 25.09 -25.13 -39.12
N SER A 333 24.86 -25.84 -38.03
CA SER A 333 24.19 -27.14 -38.10
C SER A 333 22.72 -26.91 -38.45
N THR A 334 22.23 -27.57 -39.49
CA THR A 334 20.80 -27.59 -39.84
C THR A 334 20.30 -29.03 -39.77
N ASP A 335 18.99 -29.24 -39.81
CA ASP A 335 18.38 -30.59 -39.85
C ASP A 335 18.84 -31.43 -41.05
N THR A 336 19.41 -30.78 -42.08
CA THR A 336 19.91 -31.45 -43.29
C THR A 336 21.43 -31.63 -43.31
N GLY A 337 22.17 -31.12 -42.33
CA GLY A 337 23.64 -31.15 -42.28
C GLY A 337 24.26 -29.77 -42.04
N TRP A 338 25.59 -29.65 -42.20
CA TRP A 338 26.29 -28.38 -42.06
C TRP A 338 26.18 -27.56 -43.33
N LYS A 339 25.85 -26.27 -43.19
CA LYS A 339 25.80 -25.33 -44.30
C LYS A 339 26.72 -24.15 -44.04
N ALA A 340 27.56 -23.80 -45.02
CA ALA A 340 28.27 -22.54 -45.03
C ALA A 340 27.38 -21.50 -45.74
N ALA A 341 27.10 -20.40 -45.06
CA ALA A 341 26.16 -19.38 -45.54
C ALA A 341 26.55 -18.02 -44.94
N THR A 342 26.38 -16.95 -45.71
CA THR A 342 26.57 -15.59 -45.19
C THR A 342 25.43 -15.25 -44.24
N ALA A 343 25.59 -14.24 -43.39
CA ALA A 343 24.51 -13.79 -42.51
C ALA A 343 23.22 -13.41 -43.27
N ALA A 344 23.34 -12.92 -44.51
CA ALA A 344 22.20 -12.60 -45.36
C ALA A 344 21.47 -13.88 -45.82
N ASP A 345 22.21 -14.92 -46.17
CA ASP A 345 21.66 -16.23 -46.55
C ASP A 345 20.97 -16.90 -45.35
N LEU A 346 21.56 -16.78 -44.15
CA LEU A 346 21.03 -17.33 -42.90
C LEU A 346 19.76 -16.59 -42.42
N ALA A 347 19.63 -15.29 -42.72
CA ALA A 347 18.44 -14.52 -42.36
C ALA A 347 17.17 -15.00 -43.09
N ALA A 348 17.33 -15.47 -44.33
CA ALA A 348 16.24 -16.09 -45.10
C ALA A 348 15.78 -17.44 -44.51
N GLU A 349 16.65 -18.11 -43.74
CA GLU A 349 16.39 -19.39 -43.07
C GLU A 349 16.26 -19.24 -41.54
N SER A 350 15.99 -18.03 -41.08
CA SER A 350 15.94 -17.69 -39.64
C SER A 350 14.89 -18.47 -38.84
N SER A 351 13.84 -18.95 -39.49
CA SER A 351 12.85 -19.86 -38.88
C SER A 351 13.43 -21.22 -38.48
N THR A 352 14.52 -21.65 -39.12
CA THR A 352 15.17 -22.94 -38.89
C THR A 352 16.37 -22.80 -37.97
N ILE A 353 17.15 -21.71 -38.12
CA ILE A 353 18.45 -21.53 -37.47
C ILE A 353 18.32 -20.71 -36.16
N GLY A 354 17.20 -20.01 -35.98
CA GLY A 354 16.93 -19.12 -34.86
C GLY A 354 17.57 -17.74 -35.05
N ALA A 355 16.77 -16.68 -34.86
CA ALA A 355 17.21 -15.31 -35.11
C ALA A 355 18.46 -14.92 -34.29
N GLY A 356 18.61 -15.42 -33.06
CA GLY A 356 19.79 -15.17 -32.23
C GLY A 356 21.11 -15.66 -32.85
N ASN A 357 21.09 -16.82 -33.52
CA ASN A 357 22.28 -17.37 -34.19
C ASN A 357 22.61 -16.58 -35.47
N VAL A 358 21.60 -16.17 -36.23
CA VAL A 358 21.77 -15.30 -37.41
C VAL A 358 22.39 -13.97 -37.00
N LEU A 359 21.90 -13.35 -35.93
CA LEU A 359 22.44 -12.09 -35.40
C LEU A 359 23.90 -12.24 -34.97
N LYS A 360 24.27 -13.38 -34.37
CA LYS A 360 25.65 -13.68 -33.95
C LYS A 360 26.59 -13.79 -35.14
N VAL A 361 26.20 -14.51 -36.19
CA VAL A 361 27.00 -14.63 -37.43
C VAL A 361 27.10 -13.28 -38.13
N ALA A 362 25.99 -12.52 -38.21
CA ALA A 362 25.95 -11.19 -38.81
C ALA A 362 26.91 -10.20 -38.13
N ALA A 363 26.89 -10.16 -36.80
CA ALA A 363 27.82 -9.35 -36.02
C ALA A 363 29.26 -9.80 -36.29
N ALA A 364 29.53 -11.09 -36.26
CA ALA A 364 30.89 -11.60 -36.39
C ALA A 364 31.48 -11.45 -37.81
N GLU A 365 30.65 -11.44 -38.86
CA GLU A 365 31.08 -11.15 -40.25
C GLU A 365 31.38 -9.67 -40.48
N ASN A 366 30.70 -8.77 -39.76
CA ASN A 366 30.75 -7.32 -40.00
C ASN A 366 31.46 -6.57 -38.87
N GLY A 367 32.52 -7.17 -38.32
CA GLY A 367 33.39 -6.51 -37.33
C GLY A 367 32.67 -6.14 -36.02
N GLY A 368 31.65 -6.90 -35.65
CA GLY A 368 30.81 -6.69 -34.48
C GLY A 368 29.45 -6.06 -34.80
N VAL A 369 29.24 -5.43 -35.96
CA VAL A 369 28.01 -4.69 -36.25
C VAL A 369 26.99 -5.54 -37.00
N VAL A 370 25.75 -5.66 -36.53
CA VAL A 370 24.69 -6.33 -37.31
C VAL A 370 24.16 -5.37 -38.40
N PRO A 371 24.23 -5.70 -39.70
CA PRO A 371 23.71 -4.84 -40.75
C PRO A 371 22.19 -4.64 -40.64
N GLN A 372 21.71 -3.42 -40.91
CA GLN A 372 20.27 -3.12 -40.90
C GLN A 372 19.47 -3.99 -41.88
N SER A 373 20.09 -4.44 -42.98
CA SER A 373 19.48 -5.39 -43.91
C SER A 373 19.15 -6.73 -43.27
N VAL A 374 19.98 -7.21 -42.33
CA VAL A 374 19.73 -8.44 -41.57
C VAL A 374 18.62 -8.24 -40.55
N LEU A 375 18.60 -7.10 -39.84
CA LEU A 375 17.51 -6.76 -38.91
C LEU A 375 16.16 -6.66 -39.64
N ASN A 376 16.14 -6.01 -40.80
CA ASN A 376 14.96 -5.90 -41.65
C ASN A 376 14.49 -7.27 -42.17
N ALA A 377 15.43 -8.15 -42.55
CA ALA A 377 15.11 -9.51 -42.98
C ALA A 377 14.53 -10.36 -41.85
N LEU A 378 15.02 -10.19 -40.61
CA LEU A 378 14.51 -10.86 -39.42
C LEU A 378 13.21 -10.24 -38.87
N LYS A 379 12.84 -9.03 -39.34
CA LYS A 379 11.75 -8.21 -38.79
C LYS A 379 11.91 -7.94 -37.29
N VAL A 380 13.15 -7.77 -36.83
CA VAL A 380 13.49 -7.50 -35.43
C VAL A 380 13.84 -6.01 -35.30
N SER A 381 13.23 -5.32 -34.34
CA SER A 381 13.54 -3.92 -34.07
C SER A 381 14.94 -3.77 -33.46
N THR A 382 15.53 -2.58 -33.57
CA THR A 382 16.85 -2.30 -32.98
C THR A 382 16.84 -2.46 -31.45
N ALA A 383 15.71 -2.21 -30.79
CA ALA A 383 15.56 -2.41 -29.33
C ALA A 383 15.50 -3.89 -28.94
N GLU A 384 14.79 -4.72 -29.72
CA GLU A 384 14.76 -6.17 -29.52
C GLU A 384 16.13 -6.83 -29.80
N ALA A 385 16.83 -6.35 -30.83
CA ALA A 385 18.19 -6.80 -31.11
C ALA A 385 19.13 -6.52 -29.91
N LYS A 386 19.03 -5.34 -29.29
CA LYS A 386 19.79 -5.00 -28.07
C LYS A 386 19.52 -5.97 -26.93
N TYR A 387 18.24 -6.24 -26.64
CA TYR A 387 17.83 -7.15 -25.58
C TYR A 387 18.32 -8.59 -25.82
N ILE A 388 18.24 -9.09 -27.06
CA ILE A 388 18.71 -10.43 -27.42
C ILE A 388 20.24 -10.51 -27.28
N THR A 389 20.99 -9.47 -27.67
CA THR A 389 22.45 -9.44 -27.51
C THR A 389 22.90 -9.26 -26.06
N SER A 390 22.15 -8.53 -25.22
CA SER A 390 22.52 -8.27 -23.82
C SER A 390 22.40 -9.51 -22.93
N GLN A 391 21.63 -10.52 -23.35
CA GLN A 391 21.51 -11.81 -22.66
C GLN A 391 22.67 -12.77 -22.97
N GLN A 392 23.62 -12.38 -23.84
CA GLN A 392 24.82 -13.18 -24.13
C GLN A 392 26.07 -12.50 -23.61
N SER A 393 26.81 -13.20 -22.75
CA SER A 393 27.94 -12.72 -21.93
C SER A 393 29.19 -12.24 -22.69
N SER A 394 29.12 -12.05 -24.01
CA SER A 394 30.26 -11.67 -24.86
C SER A 394 30.02 -10.44 -25.75
N VAL A 395 28.88 -9.76 -25.67
CA VAL A 395 28.58 -8.61 -26.55
C VAL A 395 28.32 -7.33 -25.76
N ALA A 396 29.06 -6.24 -26.06
CA ALA A 396 28.86 -4.91 -25.47
C ALA A 396 28.36 -3.90 -26.52
N TYR A 397 27.53 -2.93 -26.09
CA TYR A 397 26.90 -1.91 -26.94
C TYR A 397 27.54 -0.54 -26.67
N CYS A 398 28.08 0.12 -27.70
CA CYS A 398 29.01 1.24 -27.47
C CYS A 398 28.46 2.64 -27.79
N ASP A 399 27.46 2.83 -28.65
CA ASP A 399 27.13 4.21 -29.09
C ASP A 399 25.78 4.48 -29.81
N GLY A 400 24.84 3.54 -29.86
CA GLY A 400 23.63 3.75 -30.67
C GLY A 400 23.62 2.97 -31.98
N THR A 401 24.79 2.60 -32.52
CA THR A 401 24.89 1.95 -33.84
C THR A 401 25.88 0.78 -33.94
N SER A 402 26.71 0.54 -32.92
CA SER A 402 27.80 -0.44 -32.96
C SER A 402 27.72 -1.50 -31.84
N TYR A 403 28.07 -2.77 -32.11
CA TYR A 403 28.19 -3.85 -31.11
C TYR A 403 29.59 -4.48 -31.16
N CYS A 404 30.14 -4.96 -30.02
CA CYS A 404 31.49 -5.54 -29.94
C CYS A 404 31.48 -6.94 -29.33
N SER A 405 32.07 -7.94 -30.00
CA SER A 405 31.96 -9.37 -29.66
C SER A 405 32.88 -9.88 -28.55
N ASN A 406 33.59 -9.00 -27.83
CA ASN A 406 34.49 -9.37 -26.72
C ASN A 406 34.48 -8.35 -25.55
N GLY A 407 33.38 -7.62 -25.38
CA GLY A 407 33.10 -6.94 -24.10
C GLY A 407 33.87 -5.65 -23.78
N SER A 408 34.61 -5.02 -24.69
CA SER A 408 35.20 -3.69 -24.41
C SER A 408 34.93 -2.68 -25.52
N CYS A 409 34.33 -1.55 -25.12
CA CYS A 409 34.19 -0.34 -25.92
C CYS A 409 35.42 0.54 -25.68
N ASP A 410 36.03 1.08 -26.73
CA ASP A 410 37.04 2.12 -26.57
C ASP A 410 36.35 3.42 -26.13
N ALA A 411 36.68 3.90 -24.92
CA ALA A 411 36.06 5.07 -24.32
C ALA A 411 36.27 6.37 -25.12
N ASN A 412 37.26 6.40 -26.03
CA ASN A 412 37.60 7.61 -26.79
C ASN A 412 37.00 7.66 -28.19
N SER A 413 36.59 6.53 -28.78
CA SER A 413 36.24 6.48 -30.21
C SER A 413 34.84 5.96 -30.53
N SER A 414 34.09 5.50 -29.52
CA SER A 414 32.79 4.85 -29.72
C SER A 414 32.83 3.60 -30.62
N LYS A 415 34.04 3.10 -30.94
CA LYS A 415 34.29 1.94 -31.80
C LYS A 415 34.91 0.78 -31.01
N CYS A 416 34.83 -0.43 -31.55
CA CYS A 416 35.46 -1.60 -30.95
C CYS A 416 36.99 -1.46 -31.02
N GLY A 417 37.64 -1.30 -29.86
CA GLY A 417 39.09 -1.14 -29.75
C GLY A 417 39.82 -2.47 -29.82
N GLY A 418 40.79 -2.60 -30.74
CA GLY A 418 41.68 -3.75 -30.83
C GLY A 418 42.78 -3.69 -29.76
N GLY A 419 42.57 -4.37 -28.63
CA GLY A 419 43.55 -4.51 -27.55
C GLY A 419 44.19 -5.91 -27.53
N SER A 420 45.51 -5.92 -27.41
CA SER A 420 46.48 -7.02 -27.53
C SER A 420 46.24 -8.29 -26.69
N THR A 421 46.75 -9.40 -27.24
CA THR A 421 46.80 -10.78 -26.71
C THR A 421 47.08 -10.91 -25.21
N ALA A 422 46.23 -11.67 -24.50
CA ALA A 422 46.47 -12.13 -23.14
C ALA A 422 47.75 -13.02 -23.04
N PRO A 423 48.54 -12.94 -21.97
CA PRO A 423 49.71 -13.78 -21.80
C PRO A 423 49.31 -15.22 -21.41
N SER A 424 49.83 -16.20 -22.12
CA SER A 424 49.75 -17.62 -21.77
C SER A 424 50.81 -17.96 -20.71
N CYS A 425 50.43 -18.57 -19.59
CA CYS A 425 51.38 -19.18 -18.65
C CYS A 425 51.75 -20.61 -19.10
N SER A 426 53.03 -20.87 -19.32
CA SER A 426 53.61 -22.21 -19.50
C SER A 426 54.40 -22.60 -18.23
N PRO A 427 54.39 -23.87 -17.79
CA PRO A 427 55.05 -24.30 -16.56
C PRO A 427 56.56 -24.48 -16.79
N SER A 428 57.33 -23.39 -16.87
CA SER A 428 58.75 -23.35 -16.50
C SER A 428 59.34 -21.95 -16.72
N SER A 429 60.07 -21.47 -15.71
CA SER A 429 60.83 -20.21 -15.61
C SER A 429 60.05 -18.94 -15.20
N CYS A 430 60.31 -18.49 -13.96
CA CYS A 430 59.95 -17.19 -13.43
C CYS A 430 61.25 -16.39 -13.21
N THR A 431 61.33 -15.15 -13.71
CA THR A 431 62.21 -14.12 -13.14
C THR A 431 61.42 -12.81 -13.06
N PRO A 432 61.39 -12.13 -11.89
CA PRO A 432 60.62 -10.91 -11.73
C PRO A 432 61.46 -9.67 -12.09
N THR A 433 60.90 -8.76 -12.89
CA THR A 433 61.33 -7.37 -12.95
C THR A 433 60.11 -6.48 -12.79
N GLY A 434 60.17 -5.54 -11.84
CA GLY A 434 59.21 -4.45 -11.70
C GLY A 434 58.07 -4.72 -10.72
N THR A 435 57.88 -3.78 -9.81
CA THR A 435 57.11 -3.85 -8.56
C THR A 435 55.61 -3.60 -8.74
N SER A 436 54.83 -4.25 -7.87
CA SER A 436 53.39 -4.06 -7.55
C SER A 436 52.34 -4.86 -8.35
N SER A 437 52.13 -6.13 -7.95
CA SER A 437 50.83 -6.71 -7.56
C SER A 437 51.01 -8.20 -7.22
N SER A 438 50.59 -8.64 -6.04
CA SER A 438 50.59 -10.06 -5.66
C SER A 438 49.35 -10.78 -6.18
N VAL A 439 49.54 -11.67 -7.15
CA VAL A 439 48.64 -12.79 -7.44
C VAL A 439 49.33 -14.04 -6.89
N GLN A 440 48.69 -14.76 -5.96
CA GLN A 440 49.15 -16.10 -5.57
C GLN A 440 48.31 -17.18 -6.25
N CYS A 441 48.98 -18.09 -6.95
CA CYS A 441 48.42 -19.33 -7.45
C CYS A 441 48.70 -20.44 -6.44
N VAL A 442 47.66 -21.13 -5.96
CA VAL A 442 47.83 -22.40 -5.22
C VAL A 442 47.28 -23.51 -6.12
N ASN A 443 48.15 -24.46 -6.48
CA ASN A 443 47.83 -25.67 -7.27
C ASN A 443 47.14 -25.45 -8.63
N GLY A 444 47.57 -24.42 -9.39
CA GLY A 444 47.24 -24.31 -10.81
C GLY A 444 45.78 -23.96 -11.15
N LYS A 445 45.01 -23.41 -10.21
CA LYS A 445 43.68 -22.81 -10.49
C LYS A 445 43.51 -21.46 -9.79
N VAL A 446 42.87 -20.53 -10.48
CA VAL A 446 42.41 -19.23 -9.94
C VAL A 446 41.05 -19.45 -9.28
N GLN A 447 40.91 -19.13 -7.99
CA GLN A 447 39.61 -19.16 -7.30
C GLN A 447 39.04 -17.74 -7.20
N SER A 448 37.75 -17.61 -7.53
CA SER A 448 36.95 -16.40 -7.27
C SER A 448 36.19 -16.60 -5.95
N PHE A 449 36.10 -15.54 -5.13
CA PHE A 449 35.23 -15.53 -3.95
C PHE A 449 33.97 -14.72 -4.25
N SER A 450 32.82 -15.32 -3.96
CA SER A 450 31.51 -14.67 -3.89
C SER A 450 31.38 -13.91 -2.57
N ASN A 451 30.68 -12.78 -2.59
CA ASN A 451 30.43 -11.93 -1.42
C ASN A 451 29.76 -12.70 -0.28
N SER A 452 30.45 -12.82 0.85
CA SER A 452 29.88 -13.05 2.17
C SER A 452 30.19 -11.84 3.05
N ILE A 453 29.13 -11.26 3.62
CA ILE A 453 29.20 -10.20 4.63
C ILE A 453 29.52 -10.88 5.96
N CYS A 454 30.63 -10.50 6.60
CA CYS A 454 30.86 -10.71 8.03
C CYS A 454 31.19 -9.35 8.67
N MET A 455 30.45 -9.01 9.72
CA MET A 455 30.79 -7.94 10.65
C MET A 455 32.09 -8.29 11.39
N SER A 456 32.91 -7.27 11.70
CA SER A 456 33.85 -7.33 12.82
C SER A 456 34.28 -5.93 13.27
N THR A 457 34.33 -5.80 14.59
CA THR A 457 34.69 -4.68 15.45
C THR A 457 36.18 -4.28 15.42
N THR A 458 36.44 -3.11 16.02
CA THR A 458 37.67 -2.60 16.67
C THR A 458 38.85 -2.04 15.84
N SER A 459 38.99 -0.71 15.95
CA SER A 459 40.16 0.09 16.37
C SER A 459 41.49 0.10 15.59
N THR A 460 41.91 1.34 15.31
CA THR A 460 43.26 1.93 15.26
C THR A 460 44.19 1.66 14.06
N GLY A 461 44.58 2.76 13.38
CA GLY A 461 45.91 2.91 12.80
C GLY A 461 45.96 3.40 11.34
N ILE A 462 46.15 4.70 11.13
CA ILE A 462 46.62 5.31 9.86
C ILE A 462 48.17 5.23 9.85
N PRO A 463 48.84 4.99 8.71
CA PRO A 463 49.43 6.12 7.97
C PRO A 463 49.41 6.00 6.43
N GLY A 464 48.84 7.03 5.78
CA GLY A 464 49.35 7.73 4.59
C GLY A 464 49.45 7.03 3.22
N PRO A 465 48.76 7.52 2.17
CA PRO A 465 49.06 7.16 0.79
C PRO A 465 50.03 8.15 0.12
N SER A 466 51.02 7.60 -0.59
CA SER A 466 51.92 8.27 -1.54
C SER A 466 51.33 8.27 -2.95
N GLU A 467 51.56 9.38 -3.66
CA GLU A 467 51.06 9.76 -4.98
C GLU A 467 51.58 8.89 -6.15
N ALA A 468 50.75 8.66 -7.16
CA ALA A 468 51.19 8.36 -8.53
C ALA A 468 50.18 8.89 -9.57
N ASN A 469 50.75 9.56 -10.57
CA ASN A 469 50.12 10.39 -11.60
C ASN A 469 49.56 9.59 -12.79
N GLY A 470 48.50 10.13 -13.41
CA GLY A 470 48.01 9.77 -14.75
C GLY A 470 46.98 10.80 -15.24
N GLU A 471 47.30 11.52 -16.31
CA GLU A 471 46.70 12.79 -16.74
C GLU A 471 45.26 12.69 -17.30
N VAL A 472 44.41 13.64 -16.88
CA VAL A 472 43.03 13.85 -17.39
C VAL A 472 43.01 15.02 -18.37
N SER A 473 42.29 14.83 -19.47
CA SER A 473 41.97 15.84 -20.51
C SER A 473 41.36 17.11 -19.90
N LYS A 474 41.95 18.28 -20.22
CA LYS A 474 41.51 19.62 -19.80
C LYS A 474 40.63 20.27 -20.87
N THR A 475 39.32 20.39 -20.64
CA THR A 475 38.46 21.53 -21.10
C THR A 475 37.01 21.34 -20.64
N CYS A 476 36.35 22.44 -20.23
CA CYS A 476 34.90 22.49 -20.00
C CYS A 476 34.11 22.76 -21.31
N PRO A 477 32.77 22.56 -21.33
CA PRO A 477 31.92 22.69 -22.53
C PRO A 477 31.90 24.06 -23.22
N ASP A 478 32.48 25.10 -22.62
CA ASP A 478 32.66 26.44 -23.19
C ASP A 478 34.11 26.73 -23.67
N GLY A 479 35.02 25.76 -23.56
CA GLY A 479 36.40 25.86 -24.07
C GLY A 479 37.45 26.38 -23.09
N THR A 480 37.14 26.54 -21.80
CA THR A 480 38.12 27.05 -20.81
C THR A 480 38.86 25.92 -20.02
N PRO A 481 40.16 26.07 -19.64
CA PRO A 481 40.95 25.00 -19.00
C PRO A 481 40.90 25.01 -17.45
N VAL A 482 40.77 23.83 -16.84
CA VAL A 482 40.70 23.61 -15.37
C VAL A 482 42.08 23.28 -14.78
N ASN A 483 42.42 23.85 -13.62
CA ASN A 483 43.67 23.60 -12.89
C ASN A 483 43.40 22.91 -11.51
N SER A 484 43.79 21.63 -11.42
CA SER A 484 44.04 20.78 -10.22
C SER A 484 42.92 20.46 -9.22
N CYS A 485 42.73 19.17 -8.92
CA CYS A 485 41.90 18.63 -7.81
C CYS A 485 42.72 17.62 -6.97
N LYS A 486 42.55 17.63 -5.64
CA LYS A 486 43.01 16.59 -4.68
C LYS A 486 41.79 15.89 -4.06
N PRO A 487 41.84 14.59 -3.71
CA PRO A 487 40.70 13.88 -3.13
C PRO A 487 40.55 14.14 -1.62
N LEU A 488 39.30 14.30 -1.16
CA LEU A 488 38.88 14.19 0.24
C LEU A 488 37.96 12.95 0.35
N SER A 489 38.19 12.15 1.39
CA SER A 489 37.47 10.91 1.70
C SER A 489 36.15 11.17 2.42
N ASP A 490 35.16 10.33 2.09
CA ASP A 490 33.88 10.10 2.77
C ASP A 490 32.86 11.25 2.79
N HIS A 491 32.00 11.27 1.76
CA HIS A 491 30.52 11.39 1.82
C HIS A 491 29.97 11.48 0.37
N SER A 492 28.81 10.89 0.12
CA SER A 492 28.16 10.81 -1.19
C SER A 492 27.47 12.13 -1.56
N SER A 493 28.17 13.03 -2.27
CA SER A 493 27.57 14.18 -2.95
C SER A 493 28.42 14.62 -4.14
N HIS A 494 27.80 14.94 -5.29
CA HIS A 494 28.49 15.46 -6.48
C HIS A 494 28.66 16.98 -6.39
N TYR A 495 29.84 17.50 -6.70
CA TYR A 495 30.14 18.95 -6.77
C TYR A 495 30.49 19.35 -8.22
N CYS A 496 30.15 20.59 -8.62
CA CYS A 496 30.70 21.23 -9.82
C CYS A 496 31.49 22.49 -9.44
N GLN A 497 32.61 22.74 -10.10
CA GLN A 497 33.48 23.89 -9.86
C GLN A 497 33.49 24.83 -11.06
N ALA A 498 33.26 26.13 -10.81
CA ALA A 498 33.58 27.22 -11.73
C ALA A 498 34.14 28.40 -10.93
N ASN A 499 35.24 29.02 -11.40
CA ASN A 499 35.90 30.18 -10.79
C ASN A 499 36.23 30.06 -9.28
N GLY A 500 36.88 28.95 -8.89
CA GLY A 500 37.56 28.86 -7.59
C GLY A 500 36.66 28.82 -6.35
N THR A 501 35.40 28.39 -6.47
CA THR A 501 34.46 28.30 -5.33
C THR A 501 33.79 26.91 -5.30
N PHE A 502 33.56 26.36 -4.11
CA PHE A 502 32.81 25.11 -3.87
C PHE A 502 31.39 25.46 -3.40
N GLY A 503 30.38 24.73 -3.86
CA GLY A 503 28.99 24.87 -3.41
C GLY A 503 28.32 23.50 -3.28
N GLU A 504 27.61 23.29 -2.19
CA GLU A 504 26.84 22.09 -1.87
C GLU A 504 25.41 22.25 -2.41
N ILE A 505 24.85 21.22 -3.06
CA ILE A 505 23.45 21.18 -3.45
C ILE A 505 22.71 20.33 -2.41
N VAL A 506 22.08 21.00 -1.43
CA VAL A 506 21.18 20.36 -0.47
C VAL A 506 19.75 20.70 -0.87
N ASN A 507 19.09 19.78 -1.58
CA ASN A 507 17.68 19.85 -1.99
C ASN A 507 17.26 21.05 -2.86
N THR A 508 16.15 20.90 -3.59
CA THR A 508 15.75 21.74 -4.73
C THR A 508 15.28 23.16 -4.40
N ASN A 509 15.41 23.67 -3.17
CA ASN A 509 14.58 24.81 -2.72
C ASN A 509 15.30 25.98 -2.00
N THR A 510 16.61 26.21 -2.19
CA THR A 510 17.26 27.39 -1.55
C THR A 510 18.32 28.07 -2.42
N CYS A 511 18.18 29.38 -2.65
CA CYS A 511 19.24 30.25 -3.18
C CYS A 511 19.80 31.13 -2.05
N ILE A 512 21.07 30.98 -1.71
CA ILE A 512 21.77 31.84 -0.73
C ILE A 512 22.81 32.71 -1.47
N ARG A 513 22.83 34.03 -1.21
CA ARG A 513 23.93 34.91 -1.65
C ARG A 513 25.13 34.83 -0.68
N LYS A 514 26.29 34.53 -1.25
CA LYS A 514 27.70 34.79 -0.86
C LYS A 514 28.01 35.41 0.54
N LYS A 515 28.84 34.73 1.36
CA LYS A 515 29.77 35.39 2.32
C LYS A 515 31.08 35.72 1.60
N THR A 516 31.49 36.99 1.61
CA THR A 516 32.89 37.38 1.38
C THR A 516 33.53 37.66 2.74
N ASN A 517 34.43 36.76 3.16
CA ASN A 517 35.36 36.82 4.30
C ASN A 517 35.07 35.79 5.43
N PRO A 518 35.97 34.82 5.73
CA PRO A 518 35.70 33.71 6.67
C PRO A 518 35.81 34.04 8.17
N ALA A 519 35.94 35.30 8.57
CA ALA A 519 36.31 35.65 9.97
C ALA A 519 35.24 36.44 10.75
N SER A 520 33.98 36.46 10.31
CA SER A 520 32.87 37.10 11.03
C SER A 520 31.86 36.06 11.54
N THR A 521 31.57 36.13 12.85
CA THR A 521 30.58 35.35 13.60
C THR A 521 29.17 35.97 13.59
N GLU A 522 28.89 36.94 12.72
CA GLU A 522 27.53 37.46 12.56
C GLU A 522 26.73 36.63 11.52
N GLU A 523 25.47 36.35 11.86
CA GLU A 523 24.48 35.69 11.00
C GLU A 523 24.16 36.56 9.75
N PRO A 524 23.93 35.96 8.57
CA PRO A 524 23.54 36.70 7.38
C PRO A 524 22.11 37.27 7.54
N THR A 525 21.97 38.58 7.59
CA THR A 525 20.69 39.27 7.81
C THR A 525 19.93 39.68 6.54
N ASP A 526 20.44 39.39 5.33
CA ASP A 526 19.77 39.80 4.08
C ASP A 526 19.43 38.60 3.17
N VAL A 527 18.20 38.10 3.31
CA VAL A 527 17.57 37.18 2.35
C VAL A 527 17.13 37.99 1.12
N ALA A 528 17.64 37.66 -0.07
CA ALA A 528 17.23 38.33 -1.29
C ALA A 528 15.80 37.92 -1.68
N GLU A 529 14.89 38.89 -1.77
CA GLU A 529 13.49 38.67 -2.11
C GLU A 529 13.33 38.08 -3.53
N CYS A 530 12.62 36.95 -3.65
CA CYS A 530 12.18 36.44 -4.94
C CYS A 530 10.69 36.68 -5.15
N THR A 531 10.33 37.10 -6.37
CA THR A 531 8.95 37.28 -6.83
C THR A 531 8.61 36.21 -7.87
N VAL A 532 7.45 35.57 -7.73
CA VAL A 532 6.88 34.69 -8.76
C VAL A 532 5.94 35.52 -9.63
N ILE A 533 6.21 35.57 -10.94
CA ILE A 533 5.43 36.33 -11.92
C ILE A 533 4.66 35.33 -12.80
N PRO A 534 3.32 35.23 -12.71
CA PRO A 534 2.55 34.29 -13.51
C PRO A 534 2.45 34.72 -14.98
N ASP A 535 2.55 33.76 -15.89
CA ASP A 535 2.28 33.89 -17.33
C ASP A 535 0.90 33.28 -17.62
N LEU A 536 -0.05 34.14 -17.96
CA LEU A 536 -1.47 33.81 -18.11
C LEU A 536 -1.89 33.83 -19.60
N SER A 537 -2.86 32.99 -19.96
CA SER A 537 -3.58 33.10 -21.23
C SER A 537 -4.48 34.36 -21.28
N GLU A 538 -4.98 34.71 -22.47
CA GLU A 538 -6.02 35.74 -22.63
C GLU A 538 -7.30 35.43 -21.82
N GLU A 539 -7.54 34.15 -21.51
CA GLU A 539 -8.65 33.66 -20.67
C GLU A 539 -8.30 33.57 -19.17
N LYS A 540 -7.18 34.17 -18.73
CA LYS A 540 -6.69 34.13 -17.33
C LYS A 540 -6.37 32.72 -16.81
N VAL A 541 -5.93 31.81 -17.68
CA VAL A 541 -5.48 30.45 -17.33
C VAL A 541 -3.96 30.43 -17.16
N LEU A 542 -3.46 29.89 -16.04
CA LEU A 542 -2.02 29.79 -15.75
C LEU A 542 -1.32 28.83 -16.72
N LYS A 543 -0.39 29.35 -17.52
CA LYS A 543 0.45 28.57 -18.45
C LYS A 543 1.81 28.23 -17.85
N SER A 544 2.48 29.24 -17.30
CA SER A 544 3.82 29.13 -16.71
C SER A 544 4.02 30.26 -15.69
N CYS A 545 5.18 30.35 -15.05
CA CYS A 545 5.53 31.48 -14.19
C CYS A 545 7.05 31.68 -14.21
N VAL A 546 7.49 32.87 -13.85
CA VAL A 546 8.91 33.23 -13.79
C VAL A 546 9.27 33.56 -12.36
N LEU A 547 10.29 32.89 -11.82
CA LEU A 547 10.87 33.22 -10.52
C LEU A 547 12.00 34.25 -10.74
N SER A 548 11.89 35.42 -10.10
CA SER A 548 12.84 36.52 -10.21
C SER A 548 13.35 36.93 -8.83
N CYS A 549 14.65 36.74 -8.57
CA CYS A 549 15.27 36.95 -7.25
C CYS A 549 16.19 38.18 -7.23
N GLY A 550 15.69 39.33 -6.80
CA GLY A 550 16.47 40.57 -6.69
C GLY A 550 17.09 41.10 -8.00
N ALA A 551 17.71 42.28 -7.94
CA ALA A 551 18.36 42.90 -9.09
C ALA A 551 19.63 42.11 -9.48
N GLY A 552 19.62 41.54 -10.69
CA GLY A 552 20.78 40.88 -11.33
C GLY A 552 20.82 39.36 -11.24
N ALA A 553 19.82 38.68 -10.68
CA ALA A 553 19.71 37.22 -10.80
C ALA A 553 19.04 36.82 -12.12
N GLU A 554 19.42 35.65 -12.63
CA GLU A 554 18.83 35.06 -13.83
C GLU A 554 17.39 34.59 -13.53
N GLN A 555 16.45 34.94 -14.42
CA GLN A 555 15.05 34.58 -14.27
C GLN A 555 14.83 33.11 -14.64
N VAL A 556 14.13 32.35 -13.78
CA VAL A 556 13.85 30.93 -14.00
C VAL A 556 12.40 30.76 -14.44
N LYS A 557 12.18 30.24 -15.66
CA LYS A 557 10.84 29.93 -16.16
C LYS A 557 10.41 28.53 -15.70
N LEU A 558 9.28 28.46 -14.99
CA LEU A 558 8.71 27.24 -14.42
C LEU A 558 7.45 26.82 -15.19
N GLY A 559 7.24 25.52 -15.38
CA GLY A 559 6.00 25.00 -15.99
C GLY A 559 4.80 25.04 -15.04
N LYS A 560 3.56 24.94 -15.56
CA LYS A 560 2.29 25.01 -14.77
C LYS A 560 2.32 24.22 -13.46
N LYS A 561 2.77 22.95 -13.46
CA LYS A 561 2.84 22.11 -12.26
C LYS A 561 3.87 22.61 -11.23
N GLN A 562 5.02 23.10 -11.68
CA GLN A 562 6.05 23.65 -10.81
C GLN A 562 5.59 24.97 -10.20
N CYS A 563 4.89 25.81 -10.97
CA CYS A 563 4.27 27.03 -10.44
C CYS A 563 3.25 26.75 -9.34
N ILE A 564 2.41 25.73 -9.52
CA ILE A 564 1.43 25.30 -8.51
C ILE A 564 2.14 24.75 -7.27
N SER A 565 3.21 23.97 -7.45
CA SER A 565 4.00 23.42 -6.34
C SER A 565 4.69 24.52 -5.52
N VAL A 566 5.29 25.51 -6.19
CA VAL A 566 5.97 26.63 -5.52
C VAL A 566 4.96 27.54 -4.81
N ALA A 567 3.77 27.76 -5.39
CA ALA A 567 2.71 28.54 -4.78
C ALA A 567 1.99 27.81 -3.63
N GLY A 568 2.13 26.50 -3.52
CA GLY A 568 1.36 25.63 -2.61
C GLY A 568 2.14 25.07 -1.41
N SER A 569 3.37 25.53 -1.15
CA SER A 569 4.20 25.07 -0.04
C SER A 569 4.18 26.06 1.15
N PRO A 570 3.77 25.64 2.36
CA PRO A 570 3.71 26.50 3.56
C PRO A 570 5.08 27.05 3.99
N GLU A 571 6.14 26.24 3.85
CA GLU A 571 7.53 26.61 4.19
C GLU A 571 8.09 27.76 3.33
N ILE A 572 7.50 27.97 2.15
CA ILE A 572 7.85 29.07 1.24
C ILE A 572 7.16 30.36 1.69
N THR A 573 5.93 30.31 2.22
CA THR A 573 5.17 31.51 2.64
C THR A 573 5.68 32.19 3.91
N GLU A 574 6.39 31.47 4.80
CA GLU A 574 7.00 32.09 5.99
C GLU A 574 8.34 32.79 5.67
N ASN A 575 9.09 32.29 4.67
CA ASN A 575 10.40 32.83 4.29
C ASN A 575 10.38 33.73 3.04
N PHE A 576 9.28 33.74 2.27
CA PHE A 576 9.06 34.64 1.15
C PHE A 576 7.85 35.55 1.41
N ARG A 577 8.04 36.87 1.37
CA ARG A 577 6.94 37.80 1.11
C ARG A 577 6.48 37.62 -0.33
N VAL A 578 5.56 36.68 -0.56
CA VAL A 578 4.83 36.60 -1.83
C VAL A 578 4.04 37.90 -1.94
N ASN A 579 4.46 38.78 -2.86
CA ASN A 579 3.72 40.01 -3.14
C ASN A 579 2.44 39.64 -3.91
N THR A 580 1.40 39.23 -3.15
CA THR A 580 0.13 38.66 -3.66
C THR A 580 -0.65 39.63 -4.55
N TRP A 581 -0.25 40.90 -4.60
CA TRP A 581 -0.84 41.91 -5.48
C TRP A 581 -0.63 41.63 -6.98
N SER A 582 0.26 40.71 -7.35
CA SER A 582 0.61 40.41 -8.75
C SER A 582 -0.02 39.12 -9.30
N ILE A 583 -0.73 38.33 -8.48
CA ILE A 583 -1.48 37.17 -8.95
C ILE A 583 -2.94 37.61 -9.08
N PRO A 584 -3.52 37.72 -10.28
CA PRO A 584 -4.94 38.00 -10.42
C PRO A 584 -5.72 36.80 -9.86
N ILE A 585 -6.31 36.99 -8.67
CA ILE A 585 -7.06 35.99 -7.89
C ILE A 585 -8.35 35.57 -8.63
N ASP A 586 -8.72 36.29 -9.69
CA ASP A 586 -9.91 36.07 -10.51
C ASP A 586 -9.88 34.76 -11.33
N SER A 587 -8.81 33.96 -11.26
CA SER A 587 -8.71 32.67 -11.96
C SER A 587 -9.50 31.58 -11.19
N PRO A 588 -10.60 31.04 -11.74
CA PRO A 588 -11.45 30.07 -11.05
C PRO A 588 -10.71 28.77 -10.67
N GLU A 589 -9.74 28.34 -11.48
CA GLU A 589 -8.92 27.14 -11.22
C GLU A 589 -8.03 27.31 -9.98
N ILE A 590 -7.46 28.49 -9.76
CA ILE A 590 -6.60 28.77 -8.61
C ILE A 590 -7.44 28.84 -7.34
N LEU A 591 -8.60 29.51 -7.40
CA LEU A 591 -9.55 29.59 -6.29
C LEU A 591 -10.07 28.20 -5.86
N GLU A 592 -10.31 27.30 -6.81
CA GLU A 592 -10.79 25.95 -6.49
C GLU A 592 -9.72 25.05 -5.86
N ILE A 593 -8.45 25.19 -6.27
CA ILE A 593 -7.32 24.48 -5.67
C ILE A 593 -7.08 24.97 -4.23
N LEU A 594 -7.11 26.29 -4.01
CA LEU A 594 -6.92 26.89 -2.69
C LEU A 594 -8.06 26.51 -1.72
N ARG A 595 -9.29 26.34 -2.21
CA ARG A 595 -10.44 25.90 -1.40
C ARG A 595 -10.36 24.45 -0.92
N LYS A 596 -9.62 23.57 -1.62
CA LYS A 596 -9.57 22.12 -1.32
C LYS A 596 -8.48 21.72 -0.32
N LYS A 597 -7.56 22.61 0.05
CA LYS A 597 -6.47 22.32 1.00
C LYS A 597 -6.74 22.90 2.39
N THR A 598 -6.80 22.03 3.39
CA THR A 598 -7.09 22.34 4.80
C THR A 598 -6.08 23.32 5.43
N GLU A 599 -4.82 23.26 5.01
CA GLU A 599 -3.73 24.12 5.49
C GLU A 599 -3.93 25.60 5.10
N PHE A 600 -4.46 25.85 3.89
CA PHE A 600 -4.78 27.20 3.42
C PHE A 600 -5.99 27.79 4.15
N LYS A 601 -6.95 26.95 4.54
CA LYS A 601 -8.09 27.38 5.34
C LYS A 601 -7.62 27.97 6.67
N LYS A 602 -6.70 27.29 7.36
CA LYS A 602 -6.12 27.73 8.63
C LYS A 602 -5.34 29.04 8.48
N TYR A 603 -4.53 29.19 7.42
CA TYR A 603 -3.83 30.44 7.11
C TYR A 603 -4.80 31.63 6.94
N TRP A 604 -5.92 31.42 6.24
CA TRP A 604 -6.91 32.47 6.02
C TRP A 604 -7.75 32.79 7.25
N GLU A 605 -8.08 31.79 8.07
CA GLU A 605 -8.71 31.99 9.39
C GLU A 605 -7.80 32.85 10.30
N THR A 606 -6.49 32.61 10.28
CA THR A 606 -5.51 33.48 10.98
C THR A 606 -5.49 34.89 10.40
N LYS A 607 -5.48 35.06 9.07
CA LYS A 607 -5.46 36.41 8.45
C LYS A 607 -6.73 37.21 8.69
N VAL A 608 -7.90 36.57 8.74
CA VAL A 608 -9.15 37.23 9.12
C VAL A 608 -9.09 37.66 10.58
N SER A 609 -8.57 36.81 11.47
CA SER A 609 -8.38 37.15 12.90
C SER A 609 -7.39 38.31 13.10
N GLU A 610 -6.29 38.34 12.34
CA GLU A 610 -5.32 39.45 12.36
C GLU A 610 -5.95 40.77 11.87
N LEU A 611 -6.78 40.73 10.83
CA LEU A 611 -7.50 41.91 10.31
C LEU A 611 -8.57 42.39 11.31
N GLU A 612 -9.26 41.48 12.00
CA GLU A 612 -10.18 41.81 13.09
C GLU A 612 -9.44 42.45 14.28
N GLU A 613 -8.25 41.96 14.61
CA GLU A 613 -7.40 42.53 15.65
C GLU A 613 -6.85 43.92 15.24
N GLU A 614 -6.40 44.08 13.99
CA GLU A 614 -5.94 45.37 13.46
C GLU A 614 -7.07 46.40 13.43
N TYR A 615 -8.28 45.95 13.10
CA TYR A 615 -9.52 46.74 13.15
C TYR A 615 -9.87 47.17 14.59
N SER A 616 -9.69 46.29 15.57
CA SER A 616 -9.92 46.61 16.99
C SER A 616 -8.95 47.68 17.54
N LYS A 617 -7.79 47.85 16.88
CA LYS A 617 -6.72 48.78 17.28
C LYS A 617 -6.76 50.12 16.53
N ALA A 618 -7.55 50.25 15.46
CA ALA A 618 -7.64 51.48 14.68
C ALA A 618 -8.24 52.63 15.52
N LYS A 619 -7.51 53.74 15.64
CA LYS A 619 -7.99 54.96 16.32
C LYS A 619 -8.88 55.74 15.38
N CYS A 620 -10.16 55.89 15.70
CA CYS A 620 -11.07 56.75 14.96
C CYS A 620 -10.55 58.19 14.96
N THR A 621 -10.16 58.69 13.79
CA THR A 621 -9.94 60.12 13.56
C THR A 621 -10.94 60.61 12.51
N ALA A 622 -11.26 61.90 12.52
CA ALA A 622 -12.40 62.45 11.77
C ALA A 622 -12.29 62.35 10.24
N ASP A 623 -11.15 61.93 9.67
CA ASP A 623 -10.90 61.75 8.24
C ASP A 623 -10.59 60.26 7.94
N ASP A 624 -11.56 59.39 8.16
CA ASP A 624 -11.32 57.94 8.25
C ASP A 624 -11.34 57.22 6.88
N SER A 625 -10.43 57.61 5.98
CA SER A 625 -10.23 56.90 4.70
C SER A 625 -9.63 55.52 4.89
N ASP A 626 -8.80 55.35 5.91
CA ASP A 626 -8.11 54.09 6.18
C ASP A 626 -9.04 53.05 6.79
N TYR A 627 -9.95 53.47 7.68
CA TYR A 627 -11.01 52.62 8.20
C TYR A 627 -11.99 52.14 7.11
N GLN A 628 -12.43 53.03 6.22
CA GLN A 628 -13.30 52.65 5.10
C GLN A 628 -12.58 51.72 4.11
N LYS A 629 -11.28 51.93 3.90
CA LYS A 629 -10.47 51.06 3.04
C LYS A 629 -10.32 49.66 3.64
N ALA A 630 -10.02 49.55 4.93
CA ALA A 630 -9.94 48.26 5.63
C ALA A 630 -11.30 47.52 5.62
N LEU A 631 -12.41 48.26 5.79
CA LEU A 631 -13.75 47.67 5.78
C LEU A 631 -14.16 47.13 4.40
N GLU A 632 -13.89 47.87 3.32
CA GLU A 632 -14.15 47.41 1.96
C GLU A 632 -13.23 46.24 1.55
N GLU A 633 -12.00 46.22 2.08
CA GLU A 633 -11.06 45.11 1.87
C GLU A 633 -11.52 43.82 2.56
N ALA A 634 -12.01 43.91 3.81
CA ALA A 634 -12.60 42.78 4.53
C ALA A 634 -13.86 42.24 3.84
N LYS A 635 -14.75 43.12 3.34
CA LYS A 635 -15.95 42.72 2.57
C LYS A 635 -15.57 41.98 1.29
N ARG A 636 -14.60 42.49 0.53
CA ARG A 636 -14.11 41.86 -0.69
C ARG A 636 -13.57 40.46 -0.38
N TYR A 637 -12.83 40.32 0.72
CA TYR A 637 -12.24 39.05 1.15
C TYR A 637 -13.29 37.98 1.49
N CYS A 638 -14.32 38.34 2.27
CA CYS A 638 -15.41 37.44 2.64
C CYS A 638 -16.24 36.94 1.44
N VAL A 639 -16.43 37.79 0.43
CA VAL A 639 -17.26 37.45 -0.74
C VAL A 639 -16.47 36.63 -1.77
N ASP A 640 -15.26 37.07 -2.12
CA ASP A 640 -14.52 36.51 -3.25
C ASP A 640 -13.82 35.19 -2.89
N VAL A 641 -13.25 35.10 -1.68
CA VAL A 641 -12.43 33.95 -1.27
C VAL A 641 -13.29 32.85 -0.65
N LEU A 642 -14.17 33.21 0.28
CA LEU A 642 -15.05 32.25 0.97
C LEU A 642 -16.36 31.96 0.22
N GLY A 643 -16.68 32.70 -0.84
CA GLY A 643 -17.83 32.43 -1.72
C GLY A 643 -19.20 32.70 -1.08
N LYS A 644 -19.26 33.43 0.05
CA LYS A 644 -20.51 33.70 0.75
C LYS A 644 -21.21 34.91 0.15
N LYS A 645 -22.44 34.72 -0.34
CA LYS A 645 -23.33 35.82 -0.77
C LYS A 645 -24.17 36.27 0.44
N GLY A 646 -24.20 37.57 0.72
CA GLY A 646 -25.10 38.17 1.72
C GLY A 646 -24.48 38.67 3.03
N VAL A 647 -23.17 38.93 3.08
CA VAL A 647 -22.50 39.51 4.25
C VAL A 647 -23.11 40.87 4.60
N LYS A 648 -23.59 41.02 5.84
CA LYS A 648 -24.08 42.29 6.38
C LYS A 648 -23.11 42.80 7.44
N VAL A 649 -22.67 44.04 7.28
CA VAL A 649 -21.91 44.74 8.31
C VAL A 649 -22.91 45.58 9.09
N ASP A 650 -23.26 45.15 10.29
CA ASP A 650 -24.09 45.93 11.21
C ASP A 650 -23.15 46.81 12.06
N CYS A 651 -22.93 48.04 11.59
CA CYS A 651 -22.34 49.09 12.41
C CYS A 651 -23.49 49.91 13.04
N PRO A 652 -23.52 50.12 14.37
CA PRO A 652 -24.52 50.97 14.99
C PRO A 652 -24.47 52.39 14.40
N SER A 653 -25.63 52.98 14.14
CA SER A 653 -25.78 54.28 13.44
C SER A 653 -25.25 55.50 14.19
N ASP A 654 -24.79 55.31 15.43
CA ASP A 654 -24.47 56.39 16.36
C ASP A 654 -22.96 56.35 16.66
N ASN A 655 -22.16 56.87 15.73
CA ASN A 655 -20.71 56.98 15.84
C ASN A 655 -20.28 58.07 16.86
N GLU A 656 -20.53 57.85 18.14
CA GLU A 656 -19.89 58.65 19.20
C GLU A 656 -18.57 58.00 19.63
N CYS A 657 -17.46 58.58 19.16
CA CYS A 657 -16.13 58.30 19.70
C CYS A 657 -15.99 58.95 21.07
N VAL A 658 -15.81 58.15 22.12
CA VAL A 658 -15.47 58.66 23.45
C VAL A 658 -14.02 58.28 23.71
N LEU A 659 -13.14 59.29 23.81
CA LEU A 659 -11.71 59.13 24.16
C LEU A 659 -10.90 58.25 23.18
N GLY A 660 -11.14 58.39 21.88
CA GLY A 660 -10.28 57.78 20.85
C GLY A 660 -10.39 56.26 20.72
N THR A 661 -11.44 55.66 21.28
CA THR A 661 -11.79 54.24 21.11
C THR A 661 -13.27 54.11 20.73
N PRO A 662 -13.63 53.27 19.75
CA PRO A 662 -15.02 53.04 19.39
C PRO A 662 -15.77 52.33 20.53
N LYS A 663 -16.95 52.84 20.88
CA LYS A 663 -17.74 52.38 22.05
C LYS A 663 -18.39 51.01 21.83
N LYS A 664 -18.45 50.53 20.58
CA LYS A 664 -18.90 49.18 20.17
C LYS A 664 -18.15 48.77 18.89
N SER A 665 -17.70 47.51 18.84
CA SER A 665 -17.15 46.91 17.62
C SER A 665 -18.24 46.78 16.56
N CYS A 666 -17.93 47.07 15.29
CA CYS A 666 -18.77 46.61 14.19
C CYS A 666 -18.62 45.10 14.07
N GLU A 667 -19.75 44.40 13.91
CA GLU A 667 -19.76 42.95 13.78
C GLU A 667 -20.00 42.60 12.30
N ILE A 668 -19.05 41.87 11.69
CA ILE A 668 -19.20 41.37 10.31
C ILE A 668 -19.99 40.05 10.37
N LYS A 669 -21.31 40.15 10.28
CA LYS A 669 -22.17 38.95 10.36
C LYS A 669 -22.16 38.18 9.03
N GLY A 670 -22.01 36.86 9.16
CA GLY A 670 -22.04 35.91 8.04
C GLY A 670 -20.69 35.42 7.54
N CYS A 671 -19.57 35.97 8.05
CA CYS A 671 -18.22 35.48 7.71
C CYS A 671 -17.68 34.46 8.71
N SER A 672 -18.05 34.60 10.00
CA SER A 672 -17.66 33.73 11.12
C SER A 672 -18.63 32.57 11.43
N ASP A 673 -19.83 32.54 10.84
CA ASP A 673 -20.79 31.45 11.06
C ASP A 673 -20.37 30.18 10.30
N ILE A 674 -19.56 29.36 10.97
CA ILE A 674 -19.37 27.94 10.70
C ILE A 674 -20.04 27.16 11.84
N GLY A 675 -21.38 27.13 11.82
CA GLY A 675 -22.19 26.09 12.46
C GLY A 675 -22.23 26.04 13.99
N GLU A 676 -23.00 26.94 14.61
CA GLU A 676 -23.79 26.57 15.79
C GLU A 676 -25.26 26.52 15.37
N VAL A 677 -25.86 25.33 15.48
CA VAL A 677 -27.31 25.15 15.38
C VAL A 677 -27.91 25.63 16.70
N GLU A 678 -28.81 26.62 16.61
CA GLU A 678 -29.62 27.10 17.72
C GLU A 678 -30.20 25.92 18.53
N SER A 679 -29.74 25.77 19.78
CA SER A 679 -30.45 24.97 20.77
C SER A 679 -31.19 25.92 21.70
N SER A 680 -32.51 25.92 21.58
CA SER A 680 -33.41 26.61 22.50
C SER A 680 -33.80 25.67 23.64
N LEU A 681 -33.04 25.62 24.74
CA LEU A 681 -33.52 25.15 26.06
C LEU A 681 -32.73 25.84 27.20
N PRO A 682 -33.35 25.99 28.40
CA PRO A 682 -33.04 27.05 29.35
C PRO A 682 -31.75 26.80 30.16
N SER A 683 -31.13 27.92 30.54
CA SER A 683 -29.97 28.04 31.41
C SER A 683 -30.10 27.26 32.72
N ILE A 684 -29.36 26.14 32.82
CA ILE A 684 -28.90 25.60 34.10
C ILE A 684 -27.45 26.07 34.27
N VAL A 685 -27.29 27.12 35.09
CA VAL A 685 -26.00 27.52 35.63
C VAL A 685 -25.61 26.47 36.67
N GLN A 686 -24.70 25.55 36.34
CA GLN A 686 -23.92 24.87 37.38
C GLN A 686 -22.72 25.77 37.70
N GLN A 687 -22.72 26.31 38.92
CA GLN A 687 -21.54 26.90 39.53
C GLN A 687 -20.49 25.80 39.71
N THR A 688 -19.40 25.88 38.97
CA THR A 688 -18.17 25.14 39.26
C THR A 688 -17.46 25.85 40.40
N TYR A 689 -17.35 25.17 41.54
CA TYR A 689 -16.37 25.49 42.57
C TYR A 689 -15.04 24.84 42.18
N ALA A 690 -14.16 25.63 41.57
CA ALA A 690 -12.72 25.33 41.60
C ALA A 690 -12.12 26.28 42.66
N GLU A 691 -11.89 25.73 43.85
CA GLU A 691 -11.00 26.35 44.83
C GLU A 691 -9.57 26.01 44.37
N GLU A 692 -8.80 27.01 43.96
CA GLU A 692 -7.38 26.85 43.67
C GLU A 692 -6.67 26.42 44.95
N ALA A 693 -6.27 25.16 45.03
CA ALA A 693 -5.33 24.70 46.03
C ALA A 693 -3.92 25.06 45.55
N GLU A 694 -3.40 26.19 46.04
CA GLU A 694 -1.96 26.45 46.09
C GLU A 694 -1.33 25.49 47.11
N ASP A 695 -0.95 24.28 46.67
CA ASP A 695 0.06 23.50 47.38
C ASP A 695 0.75 22.54 46.41
N GLY A 696 2.08 22.46 46.47
CA GLY A 696 2.93 21.66 45.58
C GLY A 696 2.69 20.16 45.73
N GLY A 697 1.62 19.65 45.12
CA GLY A 697 1.19 18.27 45.28
C GLY A 697 2.02 17.27 44.48
N TYR A 698 2.33 16.13 45.09
CA TYR A 698 2.95 14.95 44.46
C TYR A 698 1.99 14.16 43.54
N ALA A 699 0.73 14.61 43.41
CA ALA A 699 -0.30 13.89 42.67
C ALA A 699 -1.01 14.81 41.68
N MET A 700 -1.10 14.39 40.42
CA MET A 700 -1.86 15.09 39.40
C MET A 700 -3.29 14.55 39.33
N TYR A 701 -4.26 15.46 39.41
CA TYR A 701 -5.67 15.16 39.15
C TYR A 701 -6.06 15.68 37.77
N LEU A 702 -6.57 14.79 36.91
CA LEU A 702 -7.09 15.17 35.60
C LEU A 702 -8.59 15.48 35.73
N PRO A 703 -9.03 16.73 35.50
CA PRO A 703 -10.39 17.17 35.82
C PRO A 703 -11.47 16.60 34.89
N GLU A 704 -11.09 15.92 33.81
CA GLU A 704 -12.01 15.41 32.79
C GLU A 704 -11.95 13.89 32.68
N TYR A 705 -13.11 13.25 32.53
CA TYR A 705 -13.18 11.83 32.19
C TYR A 705 -12.65 11.58 30.77
N GLY A 706 -11.70 10.66 30.63
CA GLY A 706 -11.08 10.32 29.36
C GLY A 706 -9.85 9.43 29.52
N MET A 707 -9.25 9.01 28.40
CA MET A 707 -7.91 8.43 28.41
C MET A 707 -6.90 9.50 28.05
N PHE A 708 -5.77 9.45 28.74
CA PHE A 708 -4.69 10.41 28.60
C PHE A 708 -3.41 9.66 28.26
N SER A 709 -2.71 10.15 27.25
CA SER A 709 -1.35 9.72 26.96
C SER A 709 -0.41 10.73 27.59
N PHE A 710 0.62 10.22 28.26
CA PHE A 710 1.66 11.00 28.89
C PHE A 710 2.97 10.73 28.17
N GLU A 711 3.72 11.78 27.84
CA GLU A 711 5.11 11.63 27.40
C GLU A 711 6.02 11.65 28.63
N LEU A 712 6.44 10.47 29.06
CA LEU A 712 7.27 10.27 30.24
C LEU A 712 8.65 9.85 29.78
N GLY A 713 9.65 10.72 29.94
CA GLY A 713 11.02 10.46 29.47
C GLY A 713 11.60 9.14 29.99
N THR A 714 12.27 9.15 31.14
CA THR A 714 12.84 7.95 31.79
C THR A 714 12.09 7.59 33.08
N TYR A 715 10.83 7.98 33.18
CA TYR A 715 10.04 7.92 34.42
C TYR A 715 8.94 6.87 34.33
N GLU A 716 8.56 6.31 35.48
CA GLU A 716 7.45 5.37 35.56
C GLU A 716 6.17 6.05 36.05
N LEU A 717 5.03 5.57 35.56
CA LEU A 717 3.69 6.02 35.94
C LEU A 717 3.02 4.97 36.80
N ALA A 718 2.68 5.35 38.03
CA ALA A 718 1.78 4.59 38.88
C ALA A 718 0.40 5.25 38.95
N THR A 719 -0.65 4.43 38.89
CA THR A 719 -2.03 4.89 39.04
C THR A 719 -2.61 4.39 40.36
N ARG A 720 -3.16 5.30 41.19
CA ARG A 720 -3.80 4.93 42.46
C ARG A 720 -5.19 5.54 42.57
N THR A 721 -6.19 4.71 42.87
CA THR A 721 -7.55 5.20 43.10
C THR A 721 -7.81 5.31 44.60
N MET A 722 -8.10 6.53 45.09
CA MET A 722 -8.52 6.78 46.47
C MET A 722 -9.79 7.64 46.44
N ASP A 723 -10.79 7.31 47.25
CA ASP A 723 -12.07 8.05 47.34
C ASP A 723 -12.79 8.28 46.00
N GLY A 724 -12.69 7.31 45.08
CA GLY A 724 -13.30 7.40 43.75
C GLY A 724 -12.61 8.37 42.79
N LYS A 725 -11.47 8.94 43.18
CA LYS A 725 -10.60 9.75 42.33
C LYS A 725 -9.35 8.96 41.98
N THR A 726 -8.97 9.00 40.71
CA THR A 726 -7.77 8.36 40.19
C THR A 726 -6.65 9.38 40.19
N TYR A 727 -5.58 9.09 40.93
CA TYR A 727 -4.37 9.88 41.03
C TYR A 727 -3.28 9.25 40.19
N ASN A 728 -2.60 10.05 39.40
CA ASN A 728 -1.41 9.66 38.64
C ASN A 728 -0.18 10.14 39.41
N LEU A 729 0.71 9.21 39.76
CA LEU A 729 1.94 9.41 40.51
C LEU A 729 3.11 9.08 39.58
N PHE A 730 4.05 10.00 39.45
CA PHE A 730 5.28 9.78 38.68
C PHE A 730 6.40 9.45 39.67
N TYR A 731 7.13 8.38 39.44
CA TYR A 731 8.21 7.97 40.35
C TYR A 731 9.43 7.43 39.61
N ILE A 732 10.55 7.35 40.34
CA ILE A 732 11.77 6.66 39.93
C ILE A 732 11.97 5.51 40.90
N GLU A 733 12.05 4.29 40.37
CA GLU A 733 12.38 3.12 41.17
C GLU A 733 13.86 3.17 41.58
N SER A 734 14.11 3.31 42.88
CA SER A 734 15.48 3.47 43.41
C SER A 734 15.98 2.26 44.19
N ASN A 735 15.08 1.37 44.64
CA ASN A 735 15.41 0.28 45.54
C ASN A 735 15.48 -1.11 44.86
N GLY A 736 15.11 -1.19 43.58
CA GLY A 736 15.13 -2.43 42.79
C GLY A 736 14.06 -3.44 43.18
N VAL A 737 12.94 -2.97 43.75
CA VAL A 737 11.74 -3.76 44.01
C VAL A 737 10.64 -3.29 43.06
N ASP A 738 10.24 -4.15 42.12
CA ASP A 738 9.24 -3.82 41.10
C ASP A 738 7.97 -3.15 41.69
N GLY A 739 7.71 -1.94 41.20
CA GLY A 739 6.45 -1.21 41.38
C GLY A 739 6.36 -0.33 42.63
N ILE A 740 5.86 0.90 42.50
CA ILE A 740 5.94 1.97 43.52
C ILE A 740 5.82 1.57 45.01
N GLN A 741 6.84 1.90 45.80
CA GLN A 741 6.75 1.94 47.27
C GLN A 741 6.76 3.37 47.77
N ILE A 742 5.59 3.84 48.20
CA ILE A 742 5.39 5.20 48.66
C ILE A 742 6.26 5.45 49.91
N PRO A 743 7.18 6.44 49.88
CA PRO A 743 8.02 6.79 51.02
C PRO A 743 7.19 7.20 52.24
N GLU A 744 7.71 6.95 53.45
CA GLU A 744 7.10 7.50 54.67
C GLU A 744 7.06 9.04 54.66
N ASP A 745 8.07 9.68 54.06
CA ASP A 745 8.14 11.12 53.81
C ASP A 745 8.46 11.39 52.33
N MET A 746 7.46 11.85 51.56
CA MET A 746 7.60 12.13 50.13
C MET A 746 8.61 13.27 49.83
N ALA A 747 8.84 14.18 50.78
CA ALA A 747 9.79 15.28 50.61
C ALA A 747 11.24 14.85 50.88
N ASN A 748 11.46 13.75 51.61
CA ASN A 748 12.78 13.24 51.99
C ASN A 748 12.85 11.69 51.94
N PRO A 749 12.68 11.07 50.77
CA PRO A 749 12.77 9.61 50.66
C PRO A 749 14.16 9.12 51.03
N THR A 750 14.22 8.00 51.74
CA THR A 750 15.49 7.33 52.05
C THR A 750 16.04 6.61 50.82
N SER A 751 17.32 6.20 50.85
CA SER A 751 17.95 5.49 49.73
C SER A 751 17.35 4.12 49.40
N GLU A 752 16.45 3.61 50.24
CA GLU A 752 15.74 2.33 50.06
C GLU A 752 14.27 2.53 49.65
N GLU A 753 13.83 3.76 49.43
CA GLU A 753 12.47 4.11 49.03
C GLU A 753 12.46 4.73 47.63
N ASP A 754 11.30 4.71 46.97
CA ASP A 754 11.15 5.29 45.63
C ASP A 754 11.03 6.80 45.65
N LEU A 755 11.56 7.47 44.64
CA LEU A 755 11.44 8.92 44.53
C LEU A 755 10.11 9.29 43.86
N VAL A 756 9.14 9.80 44.61
CA VAL A 756 7.89 10.34 44.05
C VAL A 756 8.10 11.80 43.63
N LEU A 757 7.78 12.13 42.39
CA LEU A 757 8.02 13.45 41.81
C LEU A 757 6.84 14.41 42.09
N GLU A 758 7.15 15.67 42.42
CA GLU A 758 6.14 16.72 42.53
C GLU A 758 5.59 17.09 41.14
N SER A 759 4.26 17.21 41.06
CA SER A 759 3.56 17.42 39.77
C SER A 759 3.80 18.79 39.13
N ASN A 760 4.38 19.73 39.86
CA ASN A 760 4.70 21.11 39.44
C ASN A 760 6.16 21.31 38.97
N VAL A 761 7.04 20.31 39.15
CA VAL A 761 8.48 20.46 38.84
C VAL A 761 8.79 20.16 37.37
N PHE A 762 7.84 19.59 36.61
CA PHE A 762 8.03 19.20 35.22
C PHE A 762 6.87 19.62 34.33
N ASP A 763 7.18 20.04 33.09
CA ASP A 763 6.20 20.20 32.01
C ASP A 763 5.70 18.82 31.56
N ILE A 764 4.76 18.25 32.32
CA ILE A 764 4.09 17.01 31.95
C ILE A 764 3.12 17.35 30.81
N ASN A 765 3.57 17.13 29.57
CA ASN A 765 2.70 17.18 28.41
C ASN A 765 1.80 15.94 28.43
N TYR A 766 0.52 16.15 28.70
CA TYR A 766 -0.50 15.13 28.56
C TYR A 766 -1.43 15.51 27.40
N LYS A 767 -1.79 14.50 26.60
CA LYS A 767 -2.80 14.65 25.55
C LYS A 767 -4.00 13.82 25.93
N LYS A 768 -5.18 14.45 26.00
CA LYS A 768 -6.44 13.70 26.06
C LYS A 768 -6.57 12.94 24.75
N VAL A 769 -6.29 11.65 24.77
CA VAL A 769 -6.33 10.81 23.59
C VAL A 769 -7.73 10.29 23.35
N ALA A 770 -8.55 10.07 24.39
CA ALA A 770 -9.94 9.61 24.24
C ALA A 770 -10.91 10.34 25.18
N THR A 771 -12.15 10.53 24.75
CA THR A 771 -13.23 11.11 25.54
C THR A 771 -14.15 10.03 26.08
N ALA A 772 -14.60 10.14 27.32
CA ALA A 772 -15.63 9.25 27.83
C ALA A 772 -17.03 9.78 27.51
N GLN A 773 -17.93 8.91 27.05
CA GLN A 773 -19.32 9.26 26.82
C GLN A 773 -20.25 8.56 27.78
N GLN A 774 -21.30 9.27 28.19
CA GLN A 774 -22.28 8.79 29.17
C GLN A 774 -23.57 8.33 28.48
N TYR A 775 -24.06 7.17 28.89
CA TYR A 775 -25.30 6.56 28.42
C TYR A 775 -26.26 6.39 29.58
N ALA A 776 -27.42 7.04 29.50
CA ALA A 776 -28.50 6.79 30.44
C ALA A 776 -29.15 5.44 30.11
N ILE A 777 -28.95 4.44 30.97
CA ILE A 777 -29.52 3.10 30.85
C ILE A 777 -30.74 3.03 31.78
N LYS A 778 -31.87 2.60 31.23
CA LYS A 778 -33.11 2.36 31.97
C LYS A 778 -33.27 0.89 32.31
N LYS A 779 -33.93 0.60 33.42
CA LYS A 779 -34.38 -0.75 33.74
C LYS A 779 -35.23 -1.30 32.59
N GLY A 780 -34.91 -2.50 32.14
CA GLY A 780 -35.54 -3.17 31.01
C GLY A 780 -34.70 -3.07 29.74
N ILE A 781 -35.37 -3.01 28.59
CA ILE A 781 -34.75 -3.00 27.27
C ILE A 781 -34.33 -1.58 26.89
N ASN A 782 -33.07 -1.44 26.51
CA ASN A 782 -32.47 -0.24 25.96
C ASN A 782 -31.96 -0.56 24.56
N ILE A 783 -32.12 0.38 23.64
CA ILE A 783 -31.49 0.32 22.33
C ILE A 783 -30.47 1.43 22.30
N ILE A 784 -29.20 1.06 22.17
CA ILE A 784 -28.07 1.99 22.21
C ILE A 784 -27.20 1.81 20.97
N SER A 785 -26.42 2.83 20.67
CA SER A 785 -25.38 2.79 19.64
C SER A 785 -24.26 3.72 20.02
N PHE A 786 -23.04 3.42 19.57
CA PHE A 786 -21.86 4.21 19.88
C PHE A 786 -21.47 5.06 18.66
N ASN A 787 -21.30 6.37 18.85
CA ASN A 787 -20.86 7.33 17.83
C ASN A 787 -19.36 7.68 17.95
N PHE A 788 -18.60 6.81 18.60
CA PHE A 788 -17.17 6.90 18.87
C PHE A 788 -16.61 5.48 18.87
N VAL A 789 -15.29 5.32 18.75
CA VAL A 789 -14.62 4.02 18.87
C VAL A 789 -14.41 3.71 20.34
N PRO A 790 -15.19 2.80 20.96
CA PRO A 790 -14.96 2.46 22.35
C PRO A 790 -13.64 1.70 22.46
N VAL A 791 -12.95 1.86 23.57
CA VAL A 791 -11.62 1.28 23.81
C VAL A 791 -11.55 0.66 25.17
N SER A 792 -10.88 -0.48 25.24
CA SER A 792 -10.63 -1.14 26.51
C SER A 792 -9.47 -0.50 27.24
N THR A 793 -9.43 -0.66 28.56
CA THR A 793 -8.33 -0.16 29.43
C THR A 793 -6.97 -0.76 29.10
N ASP A 794 -6.98 -1.94 28.47
CA ASP A 794 -5.87 -2.76 28.01
C ASP A 794 -5.59 -2.57 26.51
N SER A 795 -6.13 -1.53 25.88
CA SER A 795 -5.93 -1.16 24.47
C SER A 795 -6.45 -2.16 23.43
N GLY A 796 -7.09 -3.26 23.85
CA GLY A 796 -7.81 -4.20 23.00
C GLY A 796 -9.14 -3.65 22.46
N ALA A 797 -9.75 -4.41 21.54
CA ALA A 797 -11.06 -4.07 20.98
C ALA A 797 -12.13 -4.12 22.07
N TYR A 798 -12.92 -3.07 22.22
CA TYR A 798 -13.98 -3.03 23.24
C TYR A 798 -15.10 -4.01 22.88
N THR A 799 -15.47 -4.88 23.82
CA THR A 799 -16.39 -5.99 23.59
C THR A 799 -17.69 -5.88 24.38
N ALA A 800 -18.64 -6.78 24.08
CA ALA A 800 -19.87 -6.95 24.84
C ALA A 800 -19.63 -7.16 26.34
N LYS A 801 -18.61 -7.94 26.69
CA LYS A 801 -18.18 -8.15 28.08
C LYS A 801 -17.70 -6.86 28.73
N ASP A 802 -16.99 -6.02 27.98
CA ASP A 802 -16.46 -4.76 28.51
C ASP A 802 -17.58 -3.76 28.78
N VAL A 803 -18.62 -3.70 27.93
CA VAL A 803 -19.83 -2.91 28.20
C VAL A 803 -20.51 -3.35 29.49
N ILE A 804 -20.68 -4.67 29.71
CA ILE A 804 -21.30 -5.21 30.93
C ILE A 804 -20.45 -4.92 32.16
N SER A 805 -19.12 -5.11 32.04
CA SER A 805 -18.17 -4.88 33.12
C SER A 805 -18.13 -3.41 33.51
N GLN A 806 -18.08 -2.51 32.52
CA GLN A 806 -18.11 -1.06 32.71
C GLN A 806 -19.45 -0.57 33.26
N ALA A 807 -20.57 -1.13 32.80
CA ALA A 807 -21.87 -0.83 33.41
C ALA A 807 -21.88 -1.23 34.89
N SER A 808 -21.31 -2.38 35.23
CA SER A 808 -21.25 -2.86 36.61
C SER A 808 -20.38 -1.96 37.50
N THR A 809 -19.25 -1.46 37.01
CA THR A 809 -18.42 -0.49 37.76
C THR A 809 -19.13 0.85 37.97
N ASN A 810 -20.00 1.24 37.05
CA ASN A 810 -20.89 2.41 37.19
C ASN A 810 -22.17 2.12 38.01
N GLY A 811 -22.29 0.95 38.64
CA GLY A 811 -23.45 0.57 39.44
C GLY A 811 -24.70 0.33 38.60
N VAL A 812 -24.56 -0.18 37.38
CA VAL A 812 -25.64 -0.59 36.47
C VAL A 812 -25.47 -2.07 36.10
N GLU A 813 -26.36 -2.93 36.58
CA GLU A 813 -26.34 -4.35 36.22
C GLU A 813 -26.99 -4.58 34.84
N VAL A 814 -26.15 -4.84 33.84
CA VAL A 814 -26.55 -5.28 32.50
C VAL A 814 -26.44 -6.80 32.42
N GLN A 815 -27.54 -7.47 32.08
CA GLN A 815 -27.58 -8.94 32.02
C GLN A 815 -27.49 -9.50 30.60
N TYR A 816 -27.78 -8.68 29.59
CA TYR A 816 -27.78 -9.13 28.20
C TYR A 816 -27.46 -7.99 27.24
N ILE A 817 -26.65 -8.28 26.24
CA ILE A 817 -26.41 -7.42 25.08
C ILE A 817 -26.42 -8.25 23.79
N SER A 818 -27.00 -7.71 22.71
CA SER A 818 -27.08 -8.38 21.41
C SER A 818 -27.13 -7.40 20.26
N THR A 819 -26.76 -7.87 19.07
CA THR A 819 -26.88 -7.15 17.80
C THR A 819 -28.11 -7.61 17.02
N PHE A 820 -28.58 -6.79 16.08
CA PHE A 820 -29.65 -7.16 15.18
C PHE A 820 -29.31 -6.78 13.74
N ASP A 821 -29.05 -7.77 12.91
CA ASP A 821 -28.70 -7.62 11.50
C ASP A 821 -29.38 -8.71 10.66
N GLY A 822 -29.67 -8.39 9.40
CA GLY A 822 -30.32 -9.31 8.47
C GLY A 822 -31.71 -9.80 8.91
N GLY A 823 -32.42 -9.02 9.73
CA GLY A 823 -33.74 -9.36 10.26
C GLY A 823 -33.75 -10.32 11.44
N ARG A 824 -32.60 -10.59 12.08
CA ARG A 824 -32.48 -11.50 13.22
C ARG A 824 -31.62 -10.92 14.33
N TRP A 825 -31.93 -11.30 15.57
CA TRP A 825 -31.02 -11.09 16.70
C TRP A 825 -29.82 -12.02 16.54
N ASN A 826 -28.63 -11.48 16.74
CA ASN A 826 -27.36 -12.18 16.57
C ASN A 826 -26.39 -11.84 17.70
N SER A 827 -25.45 -12.74 17.95
CA SER A 827 -24.37 -12.56 18.93
C SER A 827 -24.90 -12.12 20.28
N GLY A 828 -25.77 -12.91 20.91
CA GLY A 828 -26.22 -12.62 22.28
C GLY A 828 -25.09 -12.89 23.27
N TYR A 829 -24.84 -11.96 24.18
CA TYR A 829 -23.94 -12.14 25.32
C TYR A 829 -24.70 -11.84 26.60
N SER A 830 -24.77 -12.82 27.50
CA SER A 830 -25.51 -12.72 28.76
C SER A 830 -24.61 -12.97 29.96
N CYS A 831 -24.72 -12.14 30.98
CA CYS A 831 -24.05 -12.33 32.26
C CYS A 831 -25.09 -12.37 33.38
N SER A 832 -25.11 -13.45 34.15
CA SER A 832 -25.95 -13.58 35.34
C SER A 832 -25.10 -14.16 36.47
N SER A 833 -25.12 -13.53 37.64
CA SER A 833 -24.41 -14.01 38.84
C SER A 833 -22.91 -14.26 38.62
N GLY A 834 -22.25 -13.40 37.85
CA GLY A 834 -20.80 -13.49 37.56
C GLY A 834 -20.40 -14.55 36.54
N THR A 835 -21.34 -15.34 36.02
CA THR A 835 -21.09 -16.26 34.90
C THR A 835 -21.65 -15.66 33.63
N CYS A 836 -20.82 -15.57 32.59
CA CYS A 836 -21.23 -15.07 31.28
C CYS A 836 -21.27 -16.19 30.24
N THR A 837 -22.25 -16.13 29.34
CA THR A 837 -22.47 -17.11 28.26
C THR A 837 -22.84 -16.41 26.96
N GLY A 838 -22.54 -17.05 25.83
CA GLY A 838 -22.78 -16.50 24.49
C GLY A 838 -21.52 -15.93 23.86
N ASN A 839 -21.70 -15.19 22.76
CA ASN A 839 -20.58 -14.71 21.95
C ASN A 839 -20.12 -13.34 22.47
N ASN A 840 -18.86 -13.22 22.90
CA ASN A 840 -18.29 -11.94 23.27
C ASN A 840 -17.85 -11.18 22.01
N PHE A 841 -18.74 -10.41 21.40
CA PHE A 841 -18.48 -9.70 20.15
C PHE A 841 -17.93 -8.28 20.38
N THR A 842 -17.20 -7.77 19.39
CA THR A 842 -16.69 -6.39 19.38
C THR A 842 -17.79 -5.35 19.19
N ILE A 843 -17.67 -4.26 19.94
CA ILE A 843 -18.50 -3.07 19.79
C ILE A 843 -17.94 -2.21 18.66
N VAL A 844 -18.77 -1.96 17.66
CA VAL A 844 -18.43 -1.25 16.43
C VAL A 844 -19.23 0.06 16.39
N PRO A 845 -18.58 1.20 16.10
CA PRO A 845 -19.28 2.46 15.91
C PRO A 845 -20.39 2.34 14.87
N GLY A 846 -21.56 2.91 15.16
CA GLY A 846 -22.70 2.90 14.24
C GLY A 846 -23.50 1.62 14.12
N LYS A 847 -23.06 0.53 14.76
CA LYS A 847 -23.93 -0.62 14.96
C LYS A 847 -24.85 -0.34 16.14
N GLY A 848 -26.09 -0.80 16.05
CA GLY A 848 -27.06 -0.70 17.14
C GLY A 848 -27.12 -1.98 17.96
N TYR A 849 -27.32 -1.81 19.26
CA TYR A 849 -27.28 -2.86 20.26
C TYR A 849 -28.54 -2.83 21.11
N LEU A 850 -29.09 -4.01 21.39
CA LEU A 850 -30.07 -4.17 22.45
C LEU A 850 -29.33 -4.50 23.74
N VAL A 851 -29.64 -3.76 24.80
CA VAL A 851 -29.08 -3.92 26.14
C VAL A 851 -30.22 -4.11 27.13
N TYR A 852 -30.20 -5.19 27.90
CA TYR A 852 -31.14 -5.41 28.99
C TYR A 852 -30.48 -5.17 30.34
N ALA A 853 -31.00 -4.20 31.08
CA ALA A 853 -30.52 -3.83 32.41
C ALA A 853 -31.57 -4.08 33.49
N THR A 854 -31.16 -4.48 34.69
CA THR A 854 -32.08 -4.72 35.83
C THR A 854 -32.38 -3.45 36.63
N GLN A 855 -31.59 -2.40 36.42
CA GLN A 855 -31.67 -1.14 37.14
C GLN A 855 -31.39 0.07 36.24
N ASP A 856 -31.92 1.22 36.65
CA ASP A 856 -31.61 2.51 36.05
C ASP A 856 -30.20 2.95 36.47
N GLY A 857 -29.49 3.64 35.58
CA GLY A 857 -28.29 4.39 35.92
C GLY A 857 -27.62 4.99 34.69
N THR A 858 -26.39 5.46 34.88
CA THR A 858 -25.59 6.06 33.82
C THR A 858 -24.32 5.25 33.66
N VAL A 859 -24.05 4.78 32.44
CA VAL A 859 -22.83 4.04 32.11
C VAL A 859 -21.88 4.97 31.37
N THR A 860 -20.62 5.01 31.78
CA THR A 860 -19.59 5.83 31.16
C THR A 860 -18.65 4.93 30.37
N ILE A 861 -18.60 5.10 29.05
CA ILE A 861 -17.81 4.27 28.15
C ILE A 861 -16.67 5.12 27.57
N PRO A 862 -15.39 4.76 27.76
CA PRO A 862 -14.26 5.48 27.18
C PRO A 862 -14.12 5.20 25.68
N GLY A 863 -13.72 6.22 24.89
CA GLY A 863 -13.39 5.99 23.49
C GLY A 863 -13.00 7.20 22.64
N TYR A 864 -12.52 6.92 21.44
CA TYR A 864 -12.02 7.92 20.50
C TYR A 864 -13.16 8.52 19.70
N ASN A 865 -13.24 9.85 19.67
CA ASN A 865 -14.17 10.54 18.78
C ASN A 865 -13.86 10.21 17.32
N LEU A 866 -14.91 10.07 16.52
CA LEU A 866 -14.76 9.84 15.08
C LEU A 866 -14.30 11.12 14.40
N THR A 867 -13.18 11.06 13.69
CA THR A 867 -12.67 12.15 12.85
C THR A 867 -13.26 12.15 11.45
N SER A 868 -13.87 11.03 11.05
CA SER A 868 -14.55 10.82 9.77
C SER A 868 -15.75 9.87 9.94
N SER A 869 -16.64 9.85 8.96
CA SER A 869 -17.78 8.92 8.94
C SER A 869 -17.33 7.46 8.86
N VAL A 870 -17.84 6.59 9.73
CA VAL A 870 -17.54 5.15 9.72
C VAL A 870 -18.57 4.43 8.83
N PRO A 871 -18.13 3.61 7.86
CA PRO A 871 -19.04 2.81 7.05
C PRO A 871 -19.80 1.80 7.93
N VAL A 872 -21.14 1.80 7.82
CA VAL A 872 -21.98 0.79 8.48
C VAL A 872 -22.36 -0.26 7.45
N ALA A 873 -21.93 -1.50 7.66
CA ALA A 873 -22.30 -2.61 6.80
C ALA A 873 -23.78 -2.97 7.01
N PHE A 874 -24.56 -2.97 5.93
CA PHE A 874 -25.95 -3.42 5.93
C PHE A 874 -26.05 -4.86 5.45
N SER A 875 -26.81 -5.68 6.17
CA SER A 875 -27.25 -6.98 5.69
C SER A 875 -28.64 -6.87 5.04
N ALA A 876 -28.96 -7.74 4.09
CA ALA A 876 -30.30 -7.79 3.52
C ALA A 876 -31.34 -8.07 4.61
N GLY A 877 -32.36 -7.21 4.73
CA GLY A 877 -33.39 -7.30 5.78
C GLY A 877 -33.36 -6.12 6.74
N TRP A 878 -33.85 -6.33 7.96
CA TRP A 878 -33.86 -5.28 8.98
C TRP A 878 -32.50 -5.23 9.70
N ASN A 879 -31.95 -4.04 9.84
CA ASN A 879 -30.69 -3.81 10.56
C ASN A 879 -30.95 -2.80 11.68
N LEU A 880 -30.38 -3.07 12.85
CA LEU A 880 -30.35 -2.13 13.95
C LEU A 880 -29.06 -1.33 13.87
N VAL A 881 -29.20 -0.06 13.53
CA VAL A 881 -28.07 0.84 13.25
C VAL A 881 -28.16 2.10 14.10
N GLY A 882 -27.01 2.63 14.46
CA GLY A 882 -26.85 3.94 15.06
C GLY A 882 -26.48 4.97 14.01
N VAL A 883 -27.29 6.02 13.87
CA VAL A 883 -26.97 7.14 12.97
C VAL A 883 -26.01 8.07 13.71
N HIS A 884 -24.79 8.20 13.18
CA HIS A 884 -23.73 8.99 13.79
C HIS A 884 -22.87 9.68 12.71
N GLY A 885 -22.07 10.68 13.11
CA GLY A 885 -21.12 11.35 12.21
C GLY A 885 -21.74 12.29 11.18
N TYR A 886 -23.06 12.52 11.21
CA TYR A 886 -23.72 13.47 10.30
C TYR A 886 -23.95 14.82 10.97
N THR A 887 -23.51 15.88 10.31
CA THR A 887 -23.83 17.28 10.67
C THR A 887 -25.25 17.68 10.23
N THR A 888 -25.87 16.87 9.36
CA THR A 888 -27.20 17.11 8.82
C THR A 888 -28.21 16.18 9.50
N ALA A 889 -29.26 16.75 10.09
CA ALA A 889 -30.37 15.98 10.63
C ALA A 889 -31.17 15.31 9.49
N TYR A 890 -31.38 14.00 9.58
CA TYR A 890 -32.23 13.28 8.63
C TYR A 890 -33.68 13.21 9.11
N THR A 891 -34.60 13.49 8.20
CA THR A 891 -35.96 12.94 8.29
C THR A 891 -35.95 11.47 7.89
N ALA A 892 -36.96 10.70 8.31
CA ALA A 892 -37.12 9.31 7.91
C ALA A 892 -37.08 9.12 6.37
N ARG A 893 -37.67 10.06 5.61
CA ARG A 893 -37.66 10.04 4.15
C ARG A 893 -36.27 10.32 3.58
N SER A 894 -35.62 11.39 4.01
CA SER A 894 -34.27 11.74 3.53
C SER A 894 -33.24 10.68 3.92
N PHE A 895 -33.44 9.97 5.04
CA PHE A 895 -32.58 8.87 5.44
C PHE A 895 -32.74 7.67 4.47
N ILE A 896 -33.97 7.27 4.19
CA ILE A 896 -34.25 6.23 3.18
C ILE A 896 -33.66 6.60 1.82
N ASP A 897 -33.88 7.84 1.37
CA ASP A 897 -33.37 8.32 0.08
C ASP A 897 -31.84 8.32 0.04
N SER A 898 -31.18 8.70 1.14
CA SER A 898 -29.72 8.65 1.23
C SER A 898 -29.17 7.22 1.07
N ILE A 899 -29.79 6.23 1.70
CA ILE A 899 -29.40 4.82 1.56
C ILE A 899 -29.62 4.34 0.12
N ASN A 900 -30.73 4.75 -0.50
CA ASN A 900 -31.06 4.39 -1.89
C ASN A 900 -30.13 5.03 -2.94
N THR A 901 -29.28 5.99 -2.57
CA THR A 901 -28.22 6.49 -3.47
C THR A 901 -27.01 5.55 -3.56
N ILE A 902 -26.88 4.62 -2.61
CA ILE A 902 -25.76 3.68 -2.56
C ILE A 902 -26.06 2.50 -3.48
N GLU A 903 -25.20 2.29 -4.49
CA GLU A 903 -25.36 1.19 -5.45
C GLU A 903 -25.38 -0.17 -4.73
N GLY A 904 -26.39 -0.99 -5.04
CA GLY A 904 -26.58 -2.30 -4.42
C GLY A 904 -27.39 -2.31 -3.12
N LEU A 905 -27.80 -1.15 -2.59
CA LEU A 905 -28.68 -1.04 -1.42
C LEU A 905 -30.06 -0.49 -1.79
N THR A 906 -31.10 -1.00 -1.12
CA THR A 906 -32.44 -0.43 -1.21
C THR A 906 -33.11 -0.49 0.16
N ALA A 907 -33.40 0.68 0.72
CA ALA A 907 -34.22 0.87 1.89
C ALA A 907 -35.63 1.31 1.47
N ASN A 908 -36.64 0.65 2.02
CA ASN A 908 -38.05 1.00 1.86
C ASN A 908 -38.73 1.30 3.20
N ASN A 909 -38.05 1.08 4.32
CA ASN A 909 -38.56 1.36 5.64
C ASN A 909 -37.44 1.85 6.56
N VAL A 910 -37.74 2.83 7.40
CA VAL A 910 -36.97 3.13 8.60
C VAL A 910 -37.93 3.21 9.79
N SER A 911 -37.59 2.49 10.85
CA SER A 911 -38.32 2.53 12.11
C SER A 911 -37.35 2.77 13.26
N TRP A 912 -37.81 3.47 14.28
CA TRP A 912 -37.07 3.68 15.52
C TRP A 912 -37.93 3.27 16.73
N TRP A 913 -37.28 2.94 17.84
CA TRP A 913 -37.93 2.57 19.09
C TRP A 913 -37.87 3.73 20.10
N PRO A 914 -38.92 4.55 20.21
CA PRO A 914 -39.07 5.47 21.32
C PRO A 914 -39.37 4.72 22.62
N THR A 915 -38.38 4.61 23.52
CA THR A 915 -38.52 3.95 24.83
C THR A 915 -39.73 4.47 25.62
N SER A 916 -40.01 5.77 25.54
CA SER A 916 -41.16 6.41 26.20
C SER A 916 -42.52 5.94 25.71
N LYS A 917 -42.63 5.42 24.48
CA LYS A 917 -43.88 4.94 23.90
C LYS A 917 -43.96 3.41 23.82
N SER A 918 -42.84 2.72 24.02
CA SER A 918 -42.73 1.25 23.98
C SER A 918 -43.36 0.63 22.71
N LYS A 919 -43.22 1.30 21.58
CA LYS A 919 -43.68 0.83 20.25
C LYS A 919 -42.76 1.37 19.17
N TYR A 920 -42.68 0.67 18.03
CA TYR A 920 -41.99 1.19 16.85
C TYR A 920 -42.80 2.30 16.18
N GLU A 921 -42.11 3.36 15.78
CA GLU A 921 -42.62 4.36 14.87
C GLU A 921 -41.71 4.38 13.64
N GLY A 922 -42.26 4.59 12.44
CA GLY A 922 -41.46 4.52 11.23
C GLY A 922 -42.16 5.07 10.00
N LEU A 923 -41.38 5.24 8.95
CA LEU A 923 -41.86 5.56 7.61
C LEU A 923 -41.58 4.38 6.70
N GLN A 924 -42.60 3.96 5.97
CA GLN A 924 -42.47 3.02 4.86
C GLN A 924 -42.78 3.76 3.55
N VAL A 925 -41.93 3.55 2.55
CA VAL A 925 -42.14 4.04 1.18
C VAL A 925 -42.42 2.84 0.28
N ASP A 926 -43.26 3.02 -0.73
CA ASP A 926 -43.49 2.00 -1.75
C ASP A 926 -42.17 1.74 -2.49
N GLY A 927 -41.75 0.47 -2.51
CA GLY A 927 -40.46 0.02 -3.05
C GLY A 927 -40.43 -0.09 -4.56
#